data_AF-A0A6A4HKD5-F1
#
_entry.id   AF-A0A6A4HKD5-F1
#
_cell.length_a   1.000
_cell.length_b   1.000
_cell.length_c   1.000
_cell.angle_alpha   90.00
_cell.angle_beta   90.00
_cell.angle_gamma   90.00
#
_symmetry.space_group_name_H-M   'P 1'
#
loop_
_entity.id
_entity.type
_entity.pdbx_description
1 polymer ?
#
loop_
_entity_poly.entity_id
_entity_poly.type
_entity_poly.pdbx_seq_one_letter_code
_entity_poly.pdbx_strand_id
1 'polypeptide(L)'
;MNSDSAFSSVNEKWNLSKSPFASVVQTNYVPSTKDVVWLKTLLTEPQLRLTQLELEIALLTRERETVKKYVEAHRALMSPIRRLPAETLSEIFVRCLPEDRYAVRDIAEAPLLLTTISREWRRNAIATPALWNSLHISLPSHLSSKAIERRAVGSALWLERSRSLPISFSIYVQPERELGRRYINGATTSASSDLVHPGHMAFIETIFFKFSSRMKELNFTGPIIEIDHIDSLSPKCHFPILNVFHIQGVGTGRARVDSGLPFASLARQMPALNKLGIHGFRIIHDLRCGQLELDWENLTELTLKPTVVSRIGPTFSPTEILTILGRTHRLQSLTLDIKISNWEAIGITVANLPAMRDLRITFSCRGDVKKCIGNFFRSVRCPSLKTLHASWYGKRIYIPFSALLPLQAVETLSLHMSMTRDSLLECLSLVPNLRFLEIVDKLARVDGTGHEGPFIHIVDDDLLMRLVSSDEDTLLCPNLQHIRIFFKDHFNQPSRITNDVLFTFLESRVQIKTLQSCDVFFSEERAELIEEELRRLRALVESGLKMRIRCGKARLMPPHNNDSPVWSENTYPWNHVPSTEDRLHVKDHLISTELKIAELETEIARVQILLDTLLLRRENATKYVQTHKVFISPIRRLPAETLSEIFVRCLPEDRYAVRDTAEAPLLLTTISREWRRTAIAAPALWSSLHLFLPLDLSSQAVERRLTGSALWLERSGSLPLSISLCMDPFSGRGTGTTRNDHGRKKGTGTTRNDRGRKMMNTLLKFSGRLKELIFTGSFGAISYLDTFTSANFPILNMFCIQSRDSYSHVLNSHVAKLPFTSLVRQMPVLRKLGIHGFKHDCGQYGQLELDWGNLTELTLQPARGDRATLSSEEILPILACTPRLQRLRFSVEISNWEPNGNPAVHLPEMQEMRVIFITDSGKAFFECVDDTKFIARMPFTGSKPQASRNWR
;
A
#
# COMPACT_ATOMS: atom_id res chain seq x y z
N MET A 1 -25.72 4.66 -54.73
CA MET A 1 -26.25 6.02 -55.02
C MET A 1 -27.76 6.15 -54.72
N ASN A 2 -28.30 5.48 -53.69
CA ASN A 2 -29.71 5.67 -53.25
C ASN A 2 -29.90 5.44 -51.73
N SER A 3 -28.86 5.71 -50.92
CA SER A 3 -28.94 5.63 -49.46
C SER A 3 -29.24 6.99 -48.80
N ASP A 4 -28.89 8.11 -49.45
CA ASP A 4 -29.03 9.44 -48.87
C ASP A 4 -30.47 9.99 -48.95
N SER A 5 -31.29 9.50 -49.87
CA SER A 5 -32.69 9.95 -50.00
C SER A 5 -33.62 9.37 -48.93
N ALA A 6 -33.30 8.20 -48.35
CA ALA A 6 -34.08 7.59 -47.28
C ALA A 6 -33.76 8.16 -45.89
N PHE A 7 -32.53 8.65 -45.67
CA PHE A 7 -32.13 9.29 -44.41
C PHE A 7 -32.70 10.72 -44.27
N SER A 8 -33.04 11.39 -45.38
CA SER A 8 -33.61 12.75 -45.37
C SER A 8 -35.06 12.81 -44.90
N SER A 9 -35.87 11.75 -45.03
CA SER A 9 -37.32 11.83 -44.76
C SER A 9 -37.73 11.52 -43.32
N VAL A 10 -36.79 11.17 -42.43
CA VAL A 10 -37.07 10.73 -41.05
C VAL A 10 -37.16 11.91 -40.06
N ASN A 11 -36.80 13.13 -40.48
CA ASN A 11 -36.54 14.27 -39.59
C ASN A 11 -37.69 15.29 -39.45
N GLU A 12 -38.85 15.07 -40.07
CA GLU A 12 -39.86 16.14 -40.19
C GLU A 12 -40.90 16.19 -39.07
N LYS A 13 -41.29 15.05 -38.49
CA LYS A 13 -42.51 14.97 -37.65
C LYS A 13 -42.34 15.48 -36.20
N TRP A 14 -41.15 15.37 -35.60
CA TRP A 14 -40.88 15.84 -34.22
C TRP A 14 -39.65 16.74 -34.13
N ASN A 15 -39.58 17.71 -35.04
CA ASN A 15 -38.51 18.71 -35.04
C ASN A 15 -38.81 19.81 -33.99
N LEU A 16 -37.87 20.03 -33.06
CA LEU A 16 -37.98 21.04 -31.99
C LEU A 16 -38.20 22.47 -32.52
N SER A 17 -37.64 22.80 -33.69
CA SER A 17 -37.78 24.13 -34.33
C SER A 17 -39.19 24.40 -34.86
N LYS A 18 -39.99 23.36 -35.10
CA LYS A 18 -41.39 23.45 -35.55
C LYS A 18 -42.39 23.33 -34.38
N SER A 19 -41.91 23.30 -33.12
CA SER A 19 -42.78 23.20 -31.95
C SER A 19 -43.54 24.51 -31.69
N PRO A 20 -44.83 24.46 -31.28
CA PRO A 20 -45.56 25.64 -30.81
C PRO A 20 -44.90 26.35 -29.61
N PHE A 21 -44.01 25.64 -28.88
CA PHE A 21 -43.26 26.18 -27.75
C PHE A 21 -41.79 26.49 -28.08
N ALA A 22 -41.40 26.48 -29.36
CA ALA A 22 -39.99 26.61 -29.78
C ALA A 22 -39.30 27.88 -29.24
N SER A 23 -40.02 28.99 -29.11
CA SER A 23 -39.50 30.27 -28.57
C SER A 23 -39.22 30.25 -27.06
N VAL A 24 -39.81 29.31 -26.32
CA VAL A 24 -39.68 29.16 -24.87
C VAL A 24 -38.95 27.89 -24.45
N VAL A 25 -38.59 27.02 -25.41
CA VAL A 25 -37.73 25.85 -25.22
C VAL A 25 -36.38 26.27 -24.64
N GLN A 26 -35.94 25.59 -23.57
CA GLN A 26 -34.72 25.90 -22.79
C GLN A 26 -34.74 27.20 -21.98
N THR A 27 -35.92 27.78 -21.73
CA THR A 27 -36.08 28.97 -20.86
C THR A 27 -36.68 28.62 -19.47
N ASN A 28 -36.71 29.61 -18.57
CA ASN A 28 -37.38 29.50 -17.26
C ASN A 28 -38.89 29.76 -17.32
N TYR A 29 -39.50 29.72 -18.51
CA TYR A 29 -40.93 29.91 -18.67
C TYR A 29 -41.74 28.94 -17.80
N VAL A 30 -42.72 29.49 -17.07
CA VAL A 30 -43.66 28.75 -16.23
C VAL A 30 -44.96 28.61 -17.02
N PRO A 31 -45.33 27.41 -17.50
CA PRO A 31 -46.51 27.25 -18.33
C PRO A 31 -47.78 27.40 -17.49
N SER A 32 -48.78 28.10 -18.05
CA SER A 32 -50.10 28.23 -17.44
C SER A 32 -50.83 26.89 -17.39
N THR A 33 -51.91 26.79 -16.60
CA THR A 33 -52.73 25.56 -16.53
C THR A 33 -53.23 25.12 -17.92
N LYS A 34 -53.52 26.07 -18.82
CA LYS A 34 -53.92 25.78 -20.21
C LYS A 34 -52.75 25.23 -21.04
N ASP A 35 -51.55 25.82 -20.90
CA ASP A 35 -50.35 25.37 -21.60
C ASP A 35 -49.94 23.95 -21.15
N VAL A 36 -50.16 23.62 -19.88
CA VAL A 36 -49.87 22.28 -19.33
C VAL A 36 -50.81 21.23 -19.90
N VAL A 37 -52.10 21.54 -20.03
CA VAL A 37 -53.06 20.65 -20.70
C VAL A 37 -52.66 20.47 -22.16
N TRP A 38 -52.30 21.55 -22.84
CA TRP A 38 -51.86 21.50 -24.23
C TRP A 38 -50.57 20.69 -24.42
N LEU A 39 -49.56 20.90 -23.57
CA LEU A 39 -48.30 20.14 -23.57
C LEU A 39 -48.53 18.65 -23.30
N LYS A 40 -49.46 18.29 -22.39
CA LYS A 40 -49.82 16.89 -22.13
C LYS A 40 -50.44 16.25 -23.38
N THR A 41 -51.38 16.93 -24.03
CA THR A 41 -52.01 16.45 -25.26
C THR A 41 -50.99 16.34 -26.41
N LEU A 42 -50.14 17.35 -26.59
CA LEU A 42 -49.08 17.38 -27.60
C LEU A 42 -48.06 16.25 -27.42
N LEU A 43 -47.81 15.84 -26.18
CA LEU A 43 -46.87 14.76 -25.86
C LEU A 43 -47.45 13.35 -25.93
N THR A 44 -48.76 13.19 -26.12
CA THR A 44 -49.43 11.88 -26.06
C THR A 44 -49.01 10.98 -27.23
N GLU A 45 -49.05 11.49 -28.46
CA GLU A 45 -48.62 10.76 -29.67
C GLU A 45 -47.12 10.38 -29.65
N PRO A 46 -46.16 11.29 -29.39
CA PRO A 46 -44.74 10.93 -29.36
C PRO A 46 -44.38 9.98 -28.21
N GLN A 47 -45.07 10.04 -27.06
CA GLN A 47 -44.85 9.09 -25.96
C GLN A 47 -45.32 7.67 -26.32
N LEU A 48 -46.49 7.54 -26.94
CA LEU A 48 -46.99 6.25 -27.40
C LEU A 48 -46.07 5.65 -28.46
N ARG A 49 -45.53 6.48 -29.35
CA ARG A 49 -44.59 5.98 -30.37
C ARG A 49 -43.23 5.63 -29.78
N LEU A 50 -42.78 6.33 -28.73
CA LEU A 50 -41.56 5.98 -27.99
C LEU A 50 -41.68 4.61 -27.32
N THR A 51 -42.79 4.33 -26.65
CA THR A 51 -43.01 3.01 -26.01
C THR A 51 -43.09 1.87 -27.03
N GLN A 52 -43.70 2.11 -28.19
CA GLN A 52 -43.71 1.14 -29.29
C GLN A 52 -42.29 0.85 -29.81
N LEU A 53 -41.47 1.88 -30.01
CA LEU A 53 -40.08 1.73 -30.45
C LEU A 53 -39.23 0.99 -29.41
N GLU A 54 -39.43 1.25 -28.11
CA GLU A 54 -38.74 0.54 -27.03
C GLU A 54 -39.05 -0.96 -27.02
N LEU A 55 -40.31 -1.34 -27.24
CA LEU A 55 -40.70 -2.75 -27.36
C LEU A 55 -40.08 -3.42 -28.59
N GLU A 56 -40.09 -2.74 -29.74
CA GLU A 56 -39.51 -3.24 -30.99
C GLU A 56 -37.99 -3.45 -30.85
N ILE A 57 -37.28 -2.49 -30.24
CA ILE A 57 -35.85 -2.58 -29.92
C ILE A 57 -35.57 -3.77 -28.99
N ALA A 58 -36.38 -3.96 -27.95
CA ALA A 58 -36.19 -5.04 -26.98
C ALA A 58 -36.34 -6.43 -27.64
N LEU A 59 -37.35 -6.60 -28.50
CA LEU A 59 -37.59 -7.84 -29.24
C LEU A 59 -36.44 -8.15 -30.20
N LEU A 60 -36.04 -7.19 -31.02
CA LEU A 60 -34.94 -7.35 -31.97
C LEU A 60 -33.60 -7.61 -31.29
N THR A 61 -33.35 -6.99 -30.13
CA THR A 61 -32.13 -7.23 -29.34
C THR A 61 -32.10 -8.66 -28.80
N ARG A 62 -33.25 -9.18 -28.32
CA ARG A 62 -33.36 -10.56 -27.83
C ARG A 62 -33.18 -11.57 -28.96
N GLU A 63 -33.77 -11.30 -30.11
CA GLU A 63 -33.62 -12.14 -31.31
C GLU A 63 -32.15 -12.19 -31.74
N ARG A 64 -31.49 -11.03 -31.87
CA ARG A 64 -30.05 -10.93 -32.18
C ARG A 64 -29.20 -11.73 -31.20
N GLU A 65 -29.45 -11.60 -29.90
CA GLU A 65 -28.68 -12.31 -28.88
C GLU A 65 -28.88 -13.82 -28.94
N THR A 66 -30.10 -14.27 -29.28
CA THR A 66 -30.42 -15.69 -29.47
C THR A 66 -29.68 -16.25 -30.68
N VAL A 67 -29.73 -15.55 -31.81
CA VAL A 67 -29.03 -15.94 -33.04
C VAL A 67 -27.52 -15.93 -32.84
N LYS A 68 -26.98 -14.89 -32.20
CA LYS A 68 -25.54 -14.79 -31.90
C LYS A 68 -25.04 -15.95 -31.05
N LYS A 69 -25.75 -16.30 -29.98
CA LYS A 69 -25.41 -17.47 -29.14
C LYS A 69 -25.42 -18.77 -29.93
N TYR A 70 -26.38 -18.93 -30.84
CA TYR A 70 -26.45 -20.09 -31.72
C TYR A 70 -25.23 -20.15 -32.65
N VAL A 71 -24.87 -19.05 -33.32
CA VAL A 71 -23.69 -18.96 -34.20
C VAL A 71 -22.40 -19.26 -33.42
N GLU A 72 -22.21 -18.67 -32.25
CA GLU A 72 -21.02 -18.86 -31.42
C GLU A 72 -20.87 -20.32 -30.94
N ALA A 73 -21.96 -20.98 -30.56
CA ALA A 73 -21.95 -22.39 -30.18
C ALA A 73 -21.48 -23.29 -31.34
N HIS A 74 -21.94 -23.02 -32.57
CA HIS A 74 -21.56 -23.79 -33.76
C HIS A 74 -20.13 -23.47 -34.22
N ARG A 75 -19.69 -22.21 -34.16
CA ARG A 75 -18.27 -21.86 -34.36
C ARG A 75 -17.35 -22.55 -33.35
N ALA A 76 -17.76 -22.63 -32.09
CA ALA A 76 -16.99 -23.32 -31.07
C ALA A 76 -16.85 -24.83 -31.39
N LEU A 77 -17.90 -25.47 -31.94
CA LEU A 77 -17.84 -26.86 -32.42
C LEU A 77 -16.85 -27.04 -33.57
N MET A 78 -16.71 -26.04 -34.45
CA MET A 78 -15.75 -26.06 -35.56
C MET A 78 -14.31 -25.77 -35.16
N SER A 79 -14.05 -25.40 -33.89
CA SER A 79 -12.72 -24.97 -33.45
C SER A 79 -11.66 -26.08 -33.66
N PRO A 80 -10.55 -25.79 -34.37
CA PRO A 80 -9.49 -26.77 -34.63
C PRO A 80 -8.89 -27.39 -33.35
N ILE A 81 -8.93 -26.64 -32.24
CA ILE A 81 -8.37 -27.08 -30.95
C ILE A 81 -9.10 -28.29 -30.37
N ARG A 82 -10.37 -28.53 -30.77
CA ARG A 82 -11.15 -29.73 -30.38
C ARG A 82 -10.70 -31.01 -31.10
N ARG A 83 -9.83 -30.90 -32.09
CA ARG A 83 -9.27 -32.05 -32.83
C ARG A 83 -7.89 -32.47 -32.31
N LEU A 84 -7.32 -31.73 -31.34
CA LEU A 84 -6.03 -32.07 -30.78
C LEU A 84 -6.16 -33.30 -29.87
N PRO A 85 -5.24 -34.28 -29.99
CA PRO A 85 -5.12 -35.36 -29.00
C PRO A 85 -4.89 -34.79 -27.59
N ALA A 86 -5.36 -35.52 -26.57
CA ALA A 86 -5.25 -35.09 -25.18
C ALA A 86 -3.78 -34.87 -24.78
N GLU A 87 -2.87 -35.68 -25.31
CA GLU A 87 -1.43 -35.62 -25.06
C GLU A 87 -0.81 -34.34 -25.63
N THR A 88 -1.20 -33.94 -26.85
CA THR A 88 -0.74 -32.69 -27.46
C THR A 88 -1.26 -31.49 -26.69
N LEU A 89 -2.52 -31.54 -26.25
CA LEU A 89 -3.11 -30.49 -25.44
C LEU A 89 -2.43 -30.39 -24.06
N SER A 90 -2.09 -31.53 -23.44
CA SER A 90 -1.32 -31.59 -22.20
C SER A 90 0.07 -30.98 -22.32
N GLU A 91 0.80 -31.24 -23.42
CA GLU A 91 2.11 -30.61 -23.67
C GLU A 91 1.95 -29.09 -23.81
N ILE A 92 0.95 -28.62 -24.57
CA ILE A 92 0.64 -27.19 -24.68
C ILE A 92 0.39 -26.59 -23.30
N PHE A 93 -0.41 -27.26 -22.46
CA PHE A 93 -0.70 -26.79 -21.10
C PHE A 93 0.56 -26.66 -20.24
N VAL A 94 1.50 -27.60 -20.33
CA VAL A 94 2.76 -27.55 -19.57
C VAL A 94 3.61 -26.36 -20.01
N ARG A 95 3.61 -26.04 -21.30
CA ARG A 95 4.29 -24.84 -21.84
C ARG A 95 3.63 -23.52 -21.44
N CYS A 96 2.42 -23.53 -20.89
CA CYS A 96 1.75 -22.34 -20.38
C CYS A 96 2.12 -22.00 -18.92
N LEU A 97 2.92 -22.82 -18.24
CA LEU A 97 3.38 -22.53 -16.89
C LEU A 97 4.45 -21.41 -16.88
N PRO A 98 4.56 -20.62 -15.80
CA PRO A 98 5.64 -19.64 -15.67
C PRO A 98 7.02 -20.31 -15.70
N GLU A 99 7.96 -19.77 -16.49
CA GLU A 99 9.35 -20.26 -16.55
C GLU A 99 10.23 -19.72 -15.42
N ASP A 100 9.88 -18.54 -14.88
CA ASP A 100 10.70 -17.78 -13.94
C ASP A 100 10.29 -17.94 -12.46
N ARG A 101 9.14 -18.58 -12.19
CA ARG A 101 8.59 -18.74 -10.84
C ARG A 101 7.71 -19.98 -10.70
N TYR A 102 7.45 -20.39 -9.46
CA TYR A 102 6.46 -21.43 -9.18
C TYR A 102 5.05 -20.95 -9.48
N ALA A 103 4.19 -21.87 -9.92
CA ALA A 103 2.77 -21.60 -10.15
C ALA A 103 2.08 -21.15 -8.85
N VAL A 104 1.13 -20.22 -8.96
CA VAL A 104 0.33 -19.72 -7.84
C VAL A 104 -1.10 -20.23 -7.94
N ARG A 105 -1.79 -20.36 -6.80
CA ARG A 105 -3.19 -20.80 -6.74
C ARG A 105 -4.16 -19.66 -7.11
N ASP A 106 -4.09 -19.17 -8.34
CA ASP A 106 -4.93 -18.13 -8.92
C ASP A 106 -5.73 -18.66 -10.11
N ILE A 107 -7.03 -18.37 -10.18
CA ILE A 107 -7.91 -18.78 -11.29
C ILE A 107 -7.60 -18.05 -12.61
N ALA A 108 -6.90 -16.91 -12.54
CA ALA A 108 -6.47 -16.16 -13.71
C ALA A 108 -5.15 -16.68 -14.32
N GLU A 109 -4.49 -17.64 -13.68
CA GLU A 109 -3.19 -18.15 -14.11
C GLU A 109 -3.23 -19.68 -14.35
N ALA A 110 -2.41 -20.17 -15.28
CA ALA A 110 -2.20 -21.61 -15.43
C ALA A 110 -1.55 -22.19 -14.16
N PRO A 111 -1.90 -23.43 -13.76
CA PRO A 111 -2.79 -24.37 -14.42
C PRO A 111 -4.30 -24.19 -14.13
N LEU A 112 -4.71 -23.35 -13.18
CA LEU A 112 -6.14 -23.25 -12.80
C LEU A 112 -6.99 -22.61 -13.89
N LEU A 113 -6.49 -21.60 -14.61
CA LEU A 113 -7.16 -21.02 -15.77
C LEU A 113 -7.54 -22.09 -16.79
N LEU A 114 -6.67 -23.07 -17.04
CA LEU A 114 -6.93 -24.17 -17.97
C LEU A 114 -8.10 -25.05 -17.50
N THR A 115 -8.38 -25.07 -16.20
CA THR A 115 -9.52 -25.78 -15.63
C THR A 115 -10.84 -25.02 -15.73
N THR A 116 -10.86 -23.74 -16.13
CA THR A 116 -12.10 -22.95 -16.21
C THR A 116 -12.67 -22.84 -17.62
N ILE A 117 -11.89 -23.16 -18.65
CA ILE A 117 -12.24 -22.94 -20.07
C ILE A 117 -13.31 -23.91 -20.58
N SER A 118 -13.11 -25.22 -20.43
CA SER A 118 -14.07 -26.24 -20.87
C SER A 118 -14.01 -27.49 -20.01
N ARG A 119 -15.03 -28.35 -20.08
CA ARG A 119 -15.05 -29.64 -19.36
C ARG A 119 -13.91 -30.55 -19.79
N GLU A 120 -13.59 -30.57 -21.08
CA GLU A 120 -12.51 -31.37 -21.64
C GLU A 120 -11.13 -30.84 -21.20
N TRP A 121 -10.93 -29.52 -21.26
CA TRP A 121 -9.70 -28.90 -20.79
C TRP A 121 -9.51 -29.10 -19.30
N ARG A 122 -10.58 -28.98 -18.50
CA ARG A 122 -10.55 -29.31 -17.08
C ARG A 122 -10.14 -30.76 -16.84
N ARG A 123 -10.72 -31.70 -17.57
CA ARG A 123 -10.38 -33.12 -17.46
C ARG A 123 -8.91 -33.35 -17.81
N ASN A 124 -8.44 -32.81 -18.94
CA ASN A 124 -7.06 -32.98 -19.41
C ASN A 124 -6.05 -32.30 -18.47
N ALA A 125 -6.32 -31.07 -18.02
CA ALA A 125 -5.48 -30.35 -17.07
C ALA A 125 -5.39 -31.09 -15.72
N ILE A 126 -6.51 -31.55 -15.15
CA ILE A 126 -6.50 -32.35 -13.90
C ILE A 126 -5.78 -33.69 -14.11
N ALA A 127 -5.91 -34.31 -15.28
CA ALA A 127 -5.26 -35.57 -15.60
C ALA A 127 -3.76 -35.45 -15.89
N THR A 128 -3.22 -34.24 -16.07
CA THR A 128 -1.81 -33.97 -16.42
C THR A 128 -1.00 -33.62 -15.17
N PRO A 129 -0.26 -34.57 -14.56
CA PRO A 129 0.34 -34.36 -13.25
C PRO A 129 1.47 -33.32 -13.24
N ALA A 130 2.16 -33.16 -14.37
CA ALA A 130 3.24 -32.19 -14.56
C ALA A 130 2.78 -30.74 -14.32
N LEU A 131 1.49 -30.44 -14.48
CA LEU A 131 0.93 -29.12 -14.20
C LEU A 131 0.90 -28.75 -12.71
N TRP A 132 0.95 -29.75 -11.84
CA TRP A 132 0.66 -29.60 -10.42
C TRP A 132 1.86 -29.91 -9.51
N ASN A 133 3.02 -30.20 -10.09
CA ASN A 133 4.23 -30.58 -9.35
C ASN A 133 4.98 -29.37 -8.76
N SER A 134 4.52 -28.15 -9.03
CA SER A 134 5.04 -26.94 -8.41
C SER A 134 3.97 -26.02 -7.83
N LEU A 135 4.28 -25.36 -6.72
CA LEU A 135 3.34 -24.44 -6.06
C LEU A 135 4.05 -23.40 -5.16
N HIS A 136 3.70 -22.13 -5.32
CA HIS A 136 3.98 -21.06 -4.35
C HIS A 136 2.77 -20.78 -3.47
N ILE A 137 3.01 -20.69 -2.16
CA ILE A 137 2.01 -20.51 -1.13
C ILE A 137 2.35 -19.28 -0.30
N SER A 138 1.47 -18.29 -0.31
CA SER A 138 1.56 -17.12 0.57
C SER A 138 0.56 -17.24 1.73
N LEU A 139 1.03 -16.99 2.95
CA LEU A 139 0.25 -16.93 4.19
C LEU A 139 0.34 -15.51 4.79
N PRO A 140 -0.55 -14.58 4.38
CA PRO A 140 -0.63 -13.25 4.97
C PRO A 140 -1.06 -13.29 6.45
N SER A 141 -0.50 -12.38 7.27
CA SER A 141 -0.73 -12.32 8.72
C SER A 141 -2.18 -12.03 9.15
N HIS A 142 -3.04 -11.59 8.23
CA HIS A 142 -4.43 -11.22 8.49
C HIS A 142 -5.44 -12.31 8.10
N LEU A 143 -4.99 -13.48 7.64
CA LEU A 143 -5.89 -14.57 7.29
C LEU A 143 -6.54 -15.16 8.56
N SER A 144 -7.85 -15.40 8.51
CA SER A 144 -8.55 -16.14 9.56
C SER A 144 -8.19 -17.64 9.54
N SER A 145 -8.32 -18.32 10.68
CA SER A 145 -8.09 -19.78 10.78
C SER A 145 -8.83 -20.58 9.71
N LYS A 146 -10.12 -20.25 9.47
CA LYS A 146 -10.93 -20.91 8.43
C LYS A 146 -10.41 -20.65 7.01
N ALA A 147 -9.83 -19.47 6.75
CA ALA A 147 -9.22 -19.17 5.45
C ALA A 147 -7.92 -19.97 5.26
N ILE A 148 -7.14 -20.15 6.33
CA ILE A 148 -5.91 -20.96 6.32
C ILE A 148 -6.25 -22.44 6.12
N GLU A 149 -7.27 -22.97 6.79
CA GLU A 149 -7.74 -24.35 6.58
C GLU A 149 -8.17 -24.60 5.12
N ARG A 150 -8.98 -23.70 4.54
CA ARG A 150 -9.36 -23.79 3.11
C ARG A 150 -8.15 -23.68 2.18
N ARG A 151 -7.12 -22.94 2.60
CA ARG A 151 -5.86 -22.86 1.86
C ARG A 151 -5.10 -24.18 1.95
N ALA A 152 -5.01 -24.79 3.14
CA ALA A 152 -4.40 -26.11 3.36
C ALA A 152 -5.05 -27.18 2.48
N VAL A 153 -6.38 -27.28 2.52
CA VAL A 153 -7.13 -28.27 1.72
C VAL A 153 -6.88 -28.08 0.22
N GLY A 154 -6.96 -26.85 -0.29
CA GLY A 154 -6.75 -26.61 -1.72
C GLY A 154 -5.29 -26.79 -2.15
N SER A 155 -4.32 -26.49 -1.29
CA SER A 155 -2.90 -26.77 -1.57
C SER A 155 -2.61 -28.28 -1.53
N ALA A 156 -3.21 -29.03 -0.61
CA ALA A 156 -3.11 -30.48 -0.58
C ALA A 156 -3.73 -31.10 -1.85
N LEU A 157 -4.92 -30.64 -2.26
CA LEU A 157 -5.56 -31.11 -3.51
C LEU A 157 -4.72 -30.78 -4.76
N TRP A 158 -4.06 -29.62 -4.79
CA TRP A 158 -3.11 -29.29 -5.84
C TRP A 158 -1.98 -30.31 -5.90
N LEU A 159 -1.30 -30.53 -4.79
CA LEU A 159 -0.15 -31.44 -4.72
C LEU A 159 -0.56 -32.91 -4.94
N GLU A 160 -1.77 -33.31 -4.59
CA GLU A 160 -2.31 -34.64 -4.94
C GLU A 160 -2.40 -34.86 -6.46
N ARG A 161 -2.76 -33.83 -7.22
CA ARG A 161 -2.85 -33.92 -8.69
C ARG A 161 -1.50 -34.16 -9.36
N SER A 162 -0.39 -33.84 -8.68
CA SER A 162 0.96 -34.17 -9.16
C SER A 162 1.30 -35.67 -9.09
N ARG A 163 0.40 -36.49 -8.52
CA ARG A 163 0.48 -37.95 -8.42
C ARG A 163 1.75 -38.46 -7.75
N SER A 164 2.71 -38.99 -8.51
CA SER A 164 3.98 -39.52 -8.01
C SER A 164 5.17 -38.62 -8.34
N LEU A 165 4.96 -37.51 -9.07
CA LEU A 165 6.04 -36.65 -9.50
C LEU A 165 6.74 -35.98 -8.30
N PRO A 166 8.06 -35.72 -8.37
CA PRO A 166 8.73 -34.90 -7.38
C PRO A 166 8.13 -33.50 -7.32
N ILE A 167 7.96 -32.96 -6.11
CA ILE A 167 7.29 -31.68 -5.86
C ILE A 167 8.31 -30.60 -5.53
N SER A 168 8.17 -29.44 -6.18
CA SER A 168 8.88 -28.22 -5.84
C SER A 168 7.91 -27.19 -5.27
N PHE A 169 8.07 -26.77 -4.02
CA PHE A 169 7.13 -25.81 -3.45
C PHE A 169 7.80 -24.76 -2.57
N SER A 170 7.12 -23.62 -2.45
CA SER A 170 7.58 -22.51 -1.63
C SER A 170 6.48 -22.01 -0.71
N ILE A 171 6.85 -21.72 0.54
CA ILE A 171 5.95 -21.14 1.55
C ILE A 171 6.52 -19.79 1.98
N TYR A 172 5.72 -18.74 1.84
CA TYR A 172 6.01 -17.42 2.34
C TYR A 172 4.99 -17.04 3.42
N VAL A 173 5.47 -16.79 4.62
CA VAL A 173 4.66 -16.33 5.75
C VAL A 173 5.00 -14.88 6.05
N GLN A 174 3.97 -14.03 6.01
CA GLN A 174 4.13 -12.61 6.24
C GLN A 174 4.27 -12.32 7.74
N PRO A 175 5.30 -11.59 8.19
CA PRO A 175 5.42 -11.17 9.58
C PRO A 175 4.32 -10.17 9.93
N GLU A 176 3.73 -10.31 11.12
CA GLU A 176 2.73 -9.40 11.63
C GLU A 176 3.36 -8.02 11.94
N ARG A 177 2.94 -6.97 11.22
CA ARG A 177 3.54 -5.63 11.32
C ARG A 177 3.02 -4.80 12.50
N GLU A 178 1.96 -5.23 13.17
CA GLU A 178 1.21 -4.36 14.10
C GLU A 178 1.71 -4.38 15.57
N LEU A 179 2.44 -5.41 16.01
CA LEU A 179 2.90 -5.52 17.40
C LEU A 179 4.20 -4.76 17.71
N GLY A 180 4.98 -4.36 16.70
CA GLY A 180 6.23 -3.61 16.87
C GLY A 180 6.08 -2.19 17.45
N ARG A 181 4.86 -1.63 17.52
CA ARG A 181 4.61 -0.33 18.15
C ARG A 181 4.23 -0.40 19.64
N ARG A 182 3.82 -1.57 20.16
CA ARG A 182 3.46 -1.73 21.59
C ARG A 182 4.66 -1.92 22.51
N TYR A 183 5.83 -2.31 21.98
CA TYR A 183 7.03 -2.65 22.76
C TYR A 183 8.07 -1.54 22.91
N ILE A 184 7.76 -0.31 22.48
CA ILE A 184 8.66 0.84 22.69
C ILE A 184 8.49 1.43 24.11
N ASN A 185 7.44 1.04 24.84
CA ASN A 185 7.19 1.49 26.20
C ASN A 185 7.57 0.36 27.17
N GLY A 186 8.73 0.51 27.83
CA GLY A 186 9.41 -0.55 28.56
C GLY A 186 8.58 -1.22 29.66
N ALA A 187 8.51 -2.54 29.59
CA ALA A 187 8.48 -3.45 30.74
C ALA A 187 9.18 -4.74 30.28
N THR A 188 10.34 -5.03 30.86
CA THR A 188 11.04 -6.30 30.68
C THR A 188 10.38 -7.33 31.59
N THR A 189 9.47 -8.13 31.03
CA THR A 189 9.11 -9.43 31.60
C THR A 189 9.58 -10.51 30.64
N SER A 190 10.50 -11.33 31.14
CA SER A 190 11.00 -12.55 30.50
C SER A 190 9.94 -13.64 30.60
N ALA A 191 9.01 -13.63 29.65
CA ALA A 191 8.08 -14.70 29.24
C ALA A 191 7.20 -14.05 28.17
N SER A 192 6.87 -14.59 27.00
CA SER A 192 7.21 -15.79 26.24
C SER A 192 6.26 -15.72 25.04
N SER A 193 6.70 -16.12 23.84
CA SER A 193 5.84 -16.37 22.67
C SER A 193 5.23 -15.15 21.97
N ASP A 194 6.00 -14.58 21.04
CA ASP A 194 5.45 -13.92 19.85
C ASP A 194 4.31 -14.78 19.27
N LEU A 195 3.12 -14.19 19.09
CA LEU A 195 1.88 -14.88 18.75
C LEU A 195 1.99 -15.59 17.38
N VAL A 196 2.31 -16.88 17.41
CA VAL A 196 2.15 -17.78 16.26
C VAL A 196 0.66 -17.91 15.98
N HIS A 197 0.23 -17.69 14.73
CA HIS A 197 -1.13 -18.05 14.32
C HIS A 197 -1.21 -19.60 14.28
N PRO A 198 -1.97 -20.29 15.17
CA PRO A 198 -1.97 -21.75 15.25
C PRO A 198 -2.31 -22.44 13.92
N GLY A 199 -3.12 -21.75 13.09
CA GLY A 199 -3.43 -22.19 11.73
C GLY A 199 -2.22 -22.34 10.79
N HIS A 200 -1.15 -21.54 10.93
CA HIS A 200 0.05 -21.70 10.09
C HIS A 200 0.79 -23.01 10.39
N MET A 201 0.90 -23.36 11.67
CA MET A 201 1.54 -24.61 12.10
C MET A 201 0.76 -25.81 11.58
N ALA A 202 -0.57 -25.83 11.81
CA ALA A 202 -1.44 -26.89 11.29
C ALA A 202 -1.39 -27.01 9.75
N PHE A 203 -1.28 -25.87 9.04
CA PHE A 203 -1.09 -25.86 7.59
C PHE A 203 0.22 -26.57 7.20
N ILE A 204 1.33 -26.21 7.83
CA ILE A 204 2.67 -26.77 7.55
C ILE A 204 2.66 -28.27 7.83
N GLU A 205 2.15 -28.69 8.99
CA GLU A 205 2.01 -30.10 9.37
C GLU A 205 1.24 -30.90 8.32
N THR A 206 0.10 -30.39 7.86
CA THR A 206 -0.76 -31.04 6.86
C THR A 206 0.00 -31.32 5.56
N ILE A 207 0.78 -30.33 5.08
CA ILE A 207 1.53 -30.47 3.83
C ILE A 207 2.75 -31.39 4.04
N PHE A 208 3.50 -31.21 5.12
CA PHE A 208 4.75 -31.93 5.36
C PHE A 208 4.51 -33.41 5.65
N PHE A 209 3.54 -33.76 6.49
CA PHE A 209 3.22 -35.16 6.77
C PHE A 209 2.77 -35.92 5.54
N LYS A 210 2.09 -35.25 4.60
CA LYS A 210 1.54 -35.91 3.41
C LYS A 210 2.52 -36.03 2.25
N PHE A 211 3.40 -35.04 2.08
CA PHE A 211 4.19 -34.92 0.84
C PHE A 211 5.71 -34.95 1.04
N SER A 212 6.23 -34.99 2.28
CA SER A 212 7.68 -34.92 2.58
C SER A 212 8.55 -35.88 1.74
N SER A 213 8.11 -37.13 1.57
CA SER A 213 8.85 -38.15 0.81
C SER A 213 9.07 -37.82 -0.67
N ARG A 214 8.25 -36.92 -1.23
CA ARG A 214 8.25 -36.52 -2.65
C ARG A 214 8.79 -35.11 -2.86
N MET A 215 9.21 -34.41 -1.82
CA MET A 215 9.72 -33.04 -1.93
C MET A 215 11.12 -33.05 -2.54
N LYS A 216 11.26 -32.42 -3.71
CA LYS A 216 12.55 -32.22 -4.41
C LYS A 216 13.14 -30.86 -4.09
N GLU A 217 12.29 -29.83 -3.99
CA GLU A 217 12.70 -28.46 -3.67
C GLU A 217 11.75 -27.86 -2.64
N LEU A 218 12.33 -27.25 -1.60
CA LEU A 218 11.61 -26.58 -0.53
C LEU A 218 12.23 -25.22 -0.24
N ASN A 219 11.45 -24.17 -0.48
CA ASN A 219 11.82 -22.80 -0.13
C ASN A 219 10.87 -22.27 0.95
N PHE A 220 11.38 -22.02 2.15
CA PHE A 220 10.61 -21.47 3.25
C PHE A 220 11.05 -20.04 3.56
N THR A 221 10.10 -19.12 3.73
CA THR A 221 10.36 -17.76 4.18
C THR A 221 9.33 -17.38 5.24
N GLY A 222 9.78 -17.06 6.46
CA GLY A 222 8.86 -16.74 7.56
C GLY A 222 9.57 -16.42 8.87
N PRO A 223 8.81 -16.17 9.96
CA PRO A 223 9.35 -16.05 11.31
C PRO A 223 10.15 -17.28 11.77
N ILE A 224 11.13 -17.06 12.65
CA ILE A 224 12.02 -18.13 13.19
C ILE A 224 11.22 -19.25 13.88
N ILE A 225 10.14 -18.89 14.59
CA ILE A 225 9.33 -19.86 15.34
C ILE A 225 8.69 -20.91 14.42
N GLU A 226 8.31 -20.53 13.19
CA GLU A 226 7.77 -21.48 12.21
C GLU A 226 8.85 -22.41 11.66
N ILE A 227 10.10 -21.93 11.57
CA ILE A 227 11.26 -22.73 11.18
C ILE A 227 11.58 -23.76 12.27
N ASP A 228 11.56 -23.35 13.54
CA ASP A 228 11.76 -24.25 14.68
C ASP A 228 10.64 -25.30 14.75
N HIS A 229 9.41 -24.90 14.42
CA HIS A 229 8.31 -25.85 14.32
C HIS A 229 8.54 -26.87 13.21
N ILE A 230 8.94 -26.45 12.00
CA ILE A 230 9.32 -27.39 10.94
C ILE A 230 10.42 -28.34 11.43
N ASP A 231 11.40 -27.84 12.20
CA ASP A 231 12.46 -28.70 12.77
C ASP A 231 11.91 -29.78 13.71
N SER A 232 10.94 -29.40 14.55
CA SER A 232 10.28 -30.33 15.46
C SER A 232 9.48 -31.44 14.74
N LEU A 233 9.15 -31.26 13.45
CA LEU A 233 8.46 -32.27 12.64
C LEU A 233 9.40 -33.37 12.10
N SER A 234 10.72 -33.20 12.25
CA SER A 234 11.76 -34.09 11.72
C SER A 234 11.68 -35.57 12.14
N PRO A 235 11.12 -36.00 13.30
CA PRO A 235 10.98 -37.44 13.57
C PRO A 235 9.91 -38.11 12.71
N LYS A 236 8.96 -37.31 12.17
CA LYS A 236 7.78 -37.79 11.45
C LYS A 236 7.86 -37.56 9.93
N CYS A 237 8.74 -36.66 9.48
CA CYS A 237 8.90 -36.30 8.07
C CYS A 237 10.28 -36.71 7.57
N HIS A 238 10.34 -37.39 6.42
CA HIS A 238 11.59 -37.81 5.78
C HIS A 238 11.68 -37.16 4.40
N PHE A 239 12.86 -36.66 4.02
CA PHE A 239 13.08 -35.91 2.78
C PHE A 239 14.13 -36.58 1.88
N PRO A 240 13.88 -37.82 1.41
CA PRO A 240 14.87 -38.67 0.76
C PRO A 240 15.36 -38.12 -0.59
N ILE A 241 14.54 -37.33 -1.29
CA ILE A 241 14.84 -36.79 -2.62
C ILE A 241 15.03 -35.27 -2.63
N LEU A 242 15.06 -34.64 -1.46
CA LEU A 242 15.17 -33.18 -1.36
C LEU A 242 16.57 -32.73 -1.76
N ASN A 243 16.64 -32.07 -2.91
CA ASN A 243 17.86 -31.58 -3.53
C ASN A 243 18.11 -30.11 -3.19
N VAL A 244 17.05 -29.31 -3.14
CA VAL A 244 17.13 -27.86 -2.89
C VAL A 244 16.38 -27.51 -1.62
N PHE A 245 17.09 -26.88 -0.68
CA PHE A 245 16.50 -26.42 0.58
C PHE A 245 16.96 -25.00 0.89
N HIS A 246 16.06 -24.03 0.77
CA HIS A 246 16.32 -22.65 1.18
C HIS A 246 15.39 -22.23 2.31
N ILE A 247 15.95 -21.54 3.30
CA ILE A 247 15.20 -20.99 4.42
C ILE A 247 15.57 -19.54 4.63
N GLN A 248 14.55 -18.70 4.81
CA GLN A 248 14.70 -17.28 5.08
C GLN A 248 13.91 -16.85 6.33
N GLY A 249 14.63 -16.43 7.37
CA GLY A 249 14.05 -15.79 8.55
C GLY A 249 13.57 -14.36 8.27
N VAL A 250 12.38 -13.99 8.76
CA VAL A 250 11.82 -12.64 8.63
C VAL A 250 11.30 -12.13 9.99
N GLY A 251 11.80 -10.98 10.49
CA GLY A 251 11.31 -10.42 11.76
C GLY A 251 12.15 -9.27 12.37
N THR A 252 11.50 -8.41 13.16
CA THR A 252 12.13 -7.28 13.87
C THR A 252 12.67 -7.72 15.22
N GLY A 253 13.98 -7.60 15.41
CA GLY A 253 14.39 -6.80 16.57
C GLY A 253 14.03 -7.27 17.97
N ARG A 254 14.45 -8.46 18.46
CA ARG A 254 14.76 -8.80 19.88
C ARG A 254 14.38 -10.22 20.36
N ALA A 255 13.96 -11.16 19.51
CA ALA A 255 13.83 -12.55 19.97
C ALA A 255 15.21 -13.09 20.39
N ARG A 256 15.40 -13.31 21.70
CA ARG A 256 16.49 -14.11 22.26
C ARG A 256 16.18 -15.56 21.89
N VAL A 257 16.98 -16.12 20.99
CA VAL A 257 16.96 -17.56 20.72
C VAL A 257 17.95 -18.18 21.70
N ASP A 258 17.44 -18.71 22.81
CA ASP A 258 18.19 -19.69 23.62
C ASP A 258 18.19 -21.08 22.93
N SER A 259 17.37 -21.27 21.88
CA SER A 259 17.16 -22.54 21.19
C SER A 259 18.03 -22.71 19.94
N GLY A 260 19.23 -23.29 20.12
CA GLY A 260 19.91 -24.17 19.13
C GLY A 260 20.10 -23.70 17.67
N LEU A 261 20.62 -24.61 16.86
CA LEU A 261 20.76 -24.46 15.41
C LEU A 261 19.38 -24.64 14.75
N PRO A 262 18.89 -23.71 13.91
CA PRO A 262 17.63 -23.90 13.21
C PRO A 262 17.75 -25.13 12.29
N PHE A 263 16.65 -25.87 12.14
CA PHE A 263 16.51 -27.05 11.26
C PHE A 263 17.56 -28.17 11.44
N ALA A 264 18.26 -28.22 12.59
CA ALA A 264 19.32 -29.20 12.82
C ALA A 264 18.82 -30.65 12.82
N SER A 265 17.62 -30.87 13.32
CA SER A 265 17.01 -32.20 13.36
C SER A 265 16.58 -32.64 11.96
N LEU A 266 16.07 -31.71 11.14
CA LEU A 266 15.72 -31.94 9.73
C LEU A 266 16.91 -32.21 8.84
N ALA A 267 18.06 -31.60 9.14
CA ALA A 267 19.28 -31.73 8.35
C ALA A 267 19.66 -33.22 8.14
N ARG A 268 19.49 -34.03 9.19
CA ARG A 268 19.71 -35.49 9.18
C ARG A 268 18.81 -36.26 8.22
N GLN A 269 17.68 -35.68 7.84
CA GLN A 269 16.64 -36.30 7.02
C GLN A 269 16.75 -35.92 5.53
N MET A 270 17.83 -35.23 5.12
CA MET A 270 18.03 -34.70 3.76
C MET A 270 19.29 -35.26 3.09
N PRO A 271 19.39 -36.58 2.86
CA PRO A 271 20.62 -37.21 2.36
C PRO A 271 20.96 -36.83 0.90
N ALA A 272 19.97 -36.43 0.10
CA ALA A 272 20.16 -36.05 -1.31
C ALA A 272 20.43 -34.54 -1.51
N LEU A 273 20.65 -33.79 -0.42
CA LEU A 273 20.76 -32.34 -0.48
C LEU A 273 21.98 -31.91 -1.29
N ASN A 274 21.75 -31.03 -2.26
CA ASN A 274 22.79 -30.54 -3.18
C ASN A 274 22.86 -29.01 -3.18
N LYS A 275 21.76 -28.33 -2.86
CA LYS A 275 21.68 -26.87 -2.78
C LYS A 275 21.10 -26.44 -1.44
N LEU A 276 21.87 -25.67 -0.68
CA LEU A 276 21.49 -25.18 0.65
C LEU A 276 21.54 -23.65 0.70
N GLY A 277 20.46 -23.03 1.16
CA GLY A 277 20.33 -21.58 1.29
C GLY A 277 19.84 -21.19 2.68
N ILE A 278 20.62 -20.38 3.39
CA ILE A 278 20.33 -19.90 4.74
C ILE A 278 20.34 -18.38 4.72
N HIS A 279 19.18 -17.78 4.95
CA HIS A 279 18.96 -16.33 4.85
C HIS A 279 18.30 -15.79 6.12
N GLY A 280 18.59 -14.55 6.48
CA GLY A 280 17.68 -13.80 7.35
C GLY A 280 17.76 -14.14 8.85
N PHE A 281 18.75 -14.91 9.31
CA PHE A 281 18.89 -15.25 10.72
C PHE A 281 19.72 -14.22 11.50
N ARG A 282 19.29 -13.89 12.73
CA ARG A 282 20.08 -13.12 13.71
C ARG A 282 20.94 -14.08 14.50
N ILE A 283 22.23 -14.04 14.25
CA ILE A 283 23.24 -14.77 15.01
C ILE A 283 23.34 -13.99 16.32
N ILE A 284 22.89 -14.49 17.47
CA ILE A 284 23.08 -13.81 18.79
C ILE A 284 24.22 -14.51 19.57
N HIS A 285 24.32 -15.81 19.40
CA HIS A 285 25.44 -16.67 19.79
C HIS A 285 25.96 -17.36 18.52
N ASP A 286 27.20 -17.84 18.54
CA ASP A 286 27.83 -18.59 17.43
C ASP A 286 26.88 -19.71 16.97
N LEU A 287 26.06 -19.44 15.95
CA LEU A 287 25.25 -20.44 15.28
C LEU A 287 26.26 -21.34 14.60
N ARG A 288 26.62 -22.46 15.23
CA ARG A 288 27.58 -23.43 14.69
C ARG A 288 26.97 -24.22 13.53
N CYS A 289 26.62 -23.60 12.40
CA CYS A 289 26.08 -24.30 11.24
C CYS A 289 27.00 -25.44 10.79
N GLY A 290 28.33 -25.34 11.01
CA GLY A 290 29.27 -26.44 10.82
C GLY A 290 29.04 -27.69 11.69
N GLN A 291 28.14 -27.65 12.68
CA GLN A 291 27.71 -28.81 13.48
C GLN A 291 26.44 -29.48 12.92
N LEU A 292 25.83 -28.95 11.86
CA LEU A 292 24.72 -29.64 11.20
C LEU A 292 25.22 -30.99 10.65
N GLU A 293 24.51 -32.06 11.00
CA GLU A 293 24.70 -33.41 10.48
C GLU A 293 24.16 -33.50 9.05
N LEU A 294 24.90 -32.88 8.11
CA LEU A 294 24.64 -32.88 6.67
C LEU A 294 25.77 -33.59 5.94
N ASP A 295 25.47 -34.17 4.78
CA ASP A 295 26.48 -34.54 3.81
C ASP A 295 26.99 -33.30 3.07
N TRP A 296 27.89 -32.57 3.73
CA TRP A 296 28.52 -31.37 3.20
C TRP A 296 29.30 -31.63 1.89
N GLU A 297 29.76 -32.87 1.65
CA GLU A 297 30.54 -33.20 0.46
C GLU A 297 29.67 -33.21 -0.81
N ASN A 298 28.38 -33.51 -0.68
CA ASN A 298 27.44 -33.59 -1.80
C ASN A 298 26.93 -32.21 -2.28
N LEU A 299 27.16 -31.15 -1.50
CA LEU A 299 26.70 -29.80 -1.84
C LEU A 299 27.44 -29.22 -3.05
N THR A 300 26.68 -28.74 -4.04
CA THR A 300 27.19 -27.98 -5.19
C THR A 300 26.87 -26.49 -5.09
N GLU A 301 25.83 -26.09 -4.34
CA GLU A 301 25.45 -24.70 -4.16
C GLU A 301 25.21 -24.38 -2.69
N LEU A 302 25.87 -23.34 -2.19
CA LEU A 302 25.74 -22.89 -0.80
C LEU A 302 25.50 -21.38 -0.76
N THR A 303 24.42 -20.96 -0.09
CA THR A 303 24.12 -19.55 0.16
C THR A 303 24.00 -19.26 1.64
N LEU A 304 24.81 -18.34 2.16
CA LEU A 304 24.77 -17.87 3.55
C LEU A 304 24.60 -16.33 3.57
N LYS A 305 23.41 -15.84 3.96
CA LYS A 305 23.07 -14.40 4.03
C LYS A 305 22.45 -14.01 5.38
N PRO A 306 23.24 -13.62 6.40
CA PRO A 306 22.71 -13.21 7.70
C PRO A 306 21.91 -11.90 7.64
N THR A 307 21.05 -11.66 8.64
CA THR A 307 20.20 -10.45 8.71
C THR A 307 20.99 -9.19 9.07
N VAL A 308 20.99 -8.19 8.18
CA VAL A 308 21.73 -6.91 8.30
C VAL A 308 20.96 -5.84 9.14
N VAL A 309 19.86 -6.21 9.82
CA VAL A 309 18.88 -5.23 10.36
C VAL A 309 19.37 -4.40 11.56
N SER A 310 20.57 -4.61 12.09
CA SER A 310 21.13 -3.66 13.06
C SER A 310 22.62 -3.46 12.88
N ARG A 311 23.07 -2.22 13.14
CA ARG A 311 24.48 -1.86 13.24
C ARG A 311 25.24 -2.70 14.29
N ILE A 312 24.59 -3.60 15.05
CA ILE A 312 25.09 -4.26 16.27
C ILE A 312 24.87 -5.80 16.25
N GLY A 313 24.35 -6.40 15.17
CA GLY A 313 24.08 -7.85 15.12
C GLY A 313 25.34 -8.72 14.95
N PRO A 314 25.45 -9.88 15.64
CA PRO A 314 26.49 -10.87 15.35
C PRO A 314 26.31 -11.50 13.96
N THR A 315 27.43 -11.97 13.41
CA THR A 315 27.59 -12.52 12.05
C THR A 315 28.34 -13.84 12.13
N PHE A 316 28.30 -14.65 11.07
CA PHE A 316 29.05 -15.92 11.01
C PHE A 316 30.53 -15.67 11.38
N SER A 317 31.07 -16.51 12.25
CA SER A 317 32.48 -16.42 12.61
C SER A 317 33.33 -16.94 11.43
N PRO A 318 34.51 -16.36 11.17
CA PRO A 318 35.35 -16.83 10.07
C PRO A 318 35.81 -18.28 10.20
N THR A 319 36.07 -18.73 11.43
CA THR A 319 36.46 -20.12 11.73
C THR A 319 35.36 -21.10 11.32
N GLU A 320 34.11 -20.73 11.56
CA GLU A 320 32.95 -21.55 11.18
C GLU A 320 32.76 -21.61 9.67
N ILE A 321 32.86 -20.48 8.96
CA ILE A 321 32.81 -20.45 7.49
C ILE A 321 33.90 -21.35 6.92
N LEU A 322 35.14 -21.24 7.41
CA LEU A 322 36.25 -22.06 6.94
C LEU A 322 36.06 -23.55 7.27
N THR A 323 35.43 -23.88 8.40
CA THR A 323 35.08 -25.26 8.77
C THR A 323 34.06 -25.85 7.79
N ILE A 324 33.03 -25.07 7.42
CA ILE A 324 32.03 -25.48 6.45
C ILE A 324 32.67 -25.66 5.07
N LEU A 325 33.41 -24.65 4.59
CA LEU A 325 34.05 -24.69 3.28
C LEU A 325 35.09 -25.82 3.16
N GLY A 326 35.76 -26.15 4.26
CA GLY A 326 36.69 -27.28 4.35
C GLY A 326 36.03 -28.65 4.13
N ARG A 327 34.70 -28.76 4.24
CA ARG A 327 33.93 -29.99 4.01
C ARG A 327 33.18 -30.01 2.69
N THR A 328 33.20 -28.93 1.91
CA THR A 328 32.40 -28.78 0.68
C THR A 328 33.28 -28.81 -0.59
N HIS A 329 33.95 -29.92 -0.86
CA HIS A 329 34.93 -29.99 -1.96
C HIS A 329 34.30 -29.98 -3.37
N ARG A 330 33.04 -30.41 -3.51
CA ARG A 330 32.28 -30.43 -4.78
C ARG A 330 31.51 -29.14 -5.07
N LEU A 331 31.69 -28.12 -4.23
CA LEU A 331 30.96 -26.86 -4.33
C LEU A 331 31.29 -26.15 -5.66
N GLN A 332 30.25 -25.76 -6.41
CA GLN A 332 30.33 -25.08 -7.71
C GLN A 332 29.87 -23.63 -7.65
N SER A 333 28.93 -23.31 -6.74
CA SER A 333 28.43 -21.96 -6.51
C SER A 333 28.40 -21.63 -5.01
N LEU A 334 28.93 -20.46 -4.64
CA LEU A 334 28.99 -19.99 -3.26
C LEU A 334 28.53 -18.53 -3.18
N THR A 335 27.47 -18.27 -2.40
CA THR A 335 27.03 -16.92 -2.06
C THR A 335 27.21 -16.64 -0.58
N LEU A 336 28.02 -15.63 -0.24
CA LEU A 336 28.33 -15.23 1.13
C LEU A 336 28.02 -13.74 1.37
N ASP A 337 27.39 -13.43 2.50
CA ASP A 337 27.33 -12.08 3.05
C ASP A 337 28.02 -12.05 4.42
N ILE A 338 29.17 -11.39 4.48
CA ILE A 338 30.11 -11.46 5.60
C ILE A 338 30.47 -10.08 6.14
N LYS A 339 30.65 -10.03 7.47
CA LYS A 339 31.25 -8.90 8.15
C LYS A 339 32.75 -9.10 8.26
N ILE A 340 33.50 -8.33 7.48
CA ILE A 340 34.94 -8.54 7.29
C ILE A 340 35.77 -8.19 8.54
N SER A 341 35.24 -7.36 9.46
CA SER A 341 35.95 -6.96 10.70
C SER A 341 36.38 -8.14 11.57
N ASN A 342 35.74 -9.29 11.44
CA ASN A 342 36.05 -10.47 12.25
C ASN A 342 37.29 -11.24 11.73
N TRP A 343 37.87 -10.84 10.59
CA TRP A 343 38.96 -11.53 9.90
C TRP A 343 40.38 -11.07 10.30
N GLU A 344 40.52 -10.26 11.35
CA GLU A 344 41.82 -9.69 11.78
C GLU A 344 42.77 -10.70 12.46
N ALA A 345 42.23 -11.73 13.13
CA ALA A 345 42.97 -12.57 14.09
C ALA A 345 43.08 -14.06 13.72
N ILE A 346 42.82 -14.43 12.45
CA ILE A 346 42.74 -15.84 12.05
C ILE A 346 44.14 -16.40 11.72
N GLY A 347 44.52 -17.50 12.37
CA GLY A 347 45.64 -18.35 11.98
C GLY A 347 45.34 -19.09 10.67
N ILE A 348 46.40 -19.40 9.90
CA ILE A 348 46.44 -19.83 8.49
C ILE A 348 45.61 -21.11 8.21
N THR A 349 44.28 -21.02 8.30
CA THR A 349 43.36 -22.07 7.87
C THR A 349 42.87 -21.69 6.49
N VAL A 350 43.13 -22.55 5.50
CA VAL A 350 42.83 -22.28 4.08
C VAL A 350 41.85 -23.32 3.59
N ALA A 351 40.67 -22.88 3.16
CA ALA A 351 39.71 -23.71 2.47
C ALA A 351 40.04 -23.74 0.97
N ASN A 352 40.17 -24.94 0.41
CA ASN A 352 40.43 -25.15 -1.01
C ASN A 352 39.17 -25.69 -1.70
N LEU A 353 38.66 -24.95 -2.69
CA LEU A 353 37.41 -25.24 -3.40
C LEU A 353 37.71 -25.48 -4.90
N PRO A 354 38.19 -26.67 -5.28
CA PRO A 354 38.69 -26.94 -6.62
C PRO A 354 37.61 -26.93 -7.70
N ALA A 355 36.36 -27.24 -7.35
CA ALA A 355 35.22 -27.25 -8.27
C ALA A 355 34.49 -25.89 -8.39
N MET A 356 34.93 -24.87 -7.64
CA MET A 356 34.23 -23.58 -7.54
C MET A 356 34.25 -22.84 -8.87
N ARG A 357 33.07 -22.51 -9.41
CA ARG A 357 32.90 -21.76 -10.67
C ARG A 357 32.25 -20.40 -10.48
N ASP A 358 31.31 -20.26 -9.53
CA ASP A 358 30.61 -19.01 -9.22
C ASP A 358 30.85 -18.63 -7.75
N LEU A 359 31.43 -17.45 -7.52
CA LEU A 359 31.67 -16.89 -6.20
C LEU A 359 31.00 -15.52 -6.10
N ARG A 360 29.99 -15.43 -5.22
CA ARG A 360 29.26 -14.20 -4.92
C ARG A 360 29.52 -13.77 -3.47
N ILE A 361 30.22 -12.67 -3.28
CA ILE A 361 30.57 -12.17 -1.96
C ILE A 361 30.00 -10.78 -1.73
N THR A 362 29.47 -10.57 -0.52
CA THR A 362 29.00 -9.29 -0.01
C THR A 362 29.75 -8.98 1.26
N PHE A 363 30.37 -7.81 1.30
CA PHE A 363 31.19 -7.36 2.41
C PHE A 363 30.49 -6.23 3.21
N SER A 364 30.61 -6.29 4.54
CA SER A 364 30.27 -5.21 5.48
C SER A 364 31.38 -5.05 6.53
N CYS A 365 31.61 -3.85 7.08
CA CYS A 365 32.70 -3.64 8.07
C CYS A 365 32.43 -2.56 9.12
N ARG A 366 33.16 -2.69 10.25
CA ARG A 366 33.57 -1.64 11.17
C ARG A 366 35.10 -1.82 11.42
N GLY A 367 35.97 -0.89 11.02
CA GLY A 367 37.42 -0.98 11.29
C GLY A 367 38.32 -0.96 10.03
N ASP A 368 39.57 -1.42 10.15
CA ASP A 368 40.57 -1.43 9.07
C ASP A 368 40.27 -2.55 8.05
N VAL A 369 39.68 -2.13 6.93
CA VAL A 369 39.16 -3.02 5.89
C VAL A 369 40.27 -3.72 5.09
N LYS A 370 41.45 -3.10 4.96
CA LYS A 370 42.48 -3.55 4.01
C LYS A 370 43.11 -4.87 4.42
N LYS A 371 43.46 -5.02 5.70
CA LYS A 371 44.05 -6.25 6.25
C LYS A 371 43.05 -7.41 6.23
N CYS A 372 41.79 -7.14 6.62
CA CYS A 372 40.77 -8.16 6.76
C CYS A 372 40.34 -8.79 5.42
N ILE A 373 40.18 -7.97 4.38
CA ILE A 373 39.86 -8.46 3.02
C ILE A 373 40.99 -9.34 2.49
N GLY A 374 42.25 -8.90 2.66
CA GLY A 374 43.41 -9.70 2.25
C GLY A 374 43.47 -11.05 2.96
N ASN A 375 43.16 -11.10 4.26
CA ASN A 375 43.10 -12.36 5.02
C ASN A 375 41.99 -13.29 4.50
N PHE A 376 40.80 -12.77 4.23
CA PHE A 376 39.70 -13.56 3.66
C PHE A 376 40.10 -14.25 2.35
N PHE A 377 40.65 -13.50 1.40
CA PHE A 377 41.02 -14.04 0.09
C PHE A 377 42.19 -15.03 0.17
N ARG A 378 43.13 -14.85 1.11
CA ARG A 378 44.19 -15.84 1.37
C ARG A 378 43.65 -17.14 1.98
N SER A 379 42.53 -17.07 2.70
CA SER A 379 41.90 -18.21 3.37
C SER A 379 40.93 -19.00 2.47
N VAL A 380 40.53 -18.49 1.31
CA VAL A 380 39.59 -19.18 0.40
C VAL A 380 40.18 -19.26 -1.01
N ARG A 381 40.63 -20.44 -1.42
CA ARG A 381 41.24 -20.69 -2.74
C ARG A 381 40.24 -21.30 -3.71
N CYS A 382 40.05 -20.67 -4.86
CA CYS A 382 39.09 -21.07 -5.89
C CYS A 382 39.79 -21.17 -7.27
N PRO A 383 40.59 -22.21 -7.54
CA PRO A 383 41.45 -22.27 -8.74
C PRO A 383 40.68 -22.36 -10.07
N SER A 384 39.42 -22.81 -10.06
CA SER A 384 38.58 -23.00 -11.26
C SER A 384 37.53 -21.90 -11.45
N LEU A 385 37.71 -20.74 -10.79
CA LEU A 385 36.70 -19.69 -10.74
C LEU A 385 36.46 -19.06 -12.13
N LYS A 386 35.18 -19.05 -12.56
CA LYS A 386 34.75 -18.45 -13.82
C LYS A 386 33.95 -17.17 -13.63
N THR A 387 33.18 -17.08 -12.54
CA THR A 387 32.29 -15.95 -12.25
C THR A 387 32.60 -15.41 -10.86
N LEU A 388 32.92 -14.11 -10.79
CA LEU A 388 33.14 -13.40 -9.54
C LEU A 388 32.15 -12.24 -9.43
N HIS A 389 31.25 -12.29 -8.46
CA HIS A 389 30.43 -11.16 -8.08
C HIS A 389 30.84 -10.68 -6.69
N ALA A 390 31.33 -9.44 -6.59
CA ALA A 390 31.73 -8.87 -5.31
C ALA A 390 30.97 -7.56 -5.05
N SER A 391 30.47 -7.39 -3.82
CA SER A 391 29.70 -6.20 -3.43
C SER A 391 30.09 -5.67 -2.05
N TRP A 392 29.97 -4.35 -1.87
CA TRP A 392 30.36 -3.65 -0.65
C TRP A 392 29.37 -2.52 -0.34
N TYR A 393 29.05 -2.38 0.94
CA TYR A 393 28.10 -1.38 1.46
C TYR A 393 28.75 -0.31 2.36
N GLY A 394 30.08 -0.13 2.29
CA GLY A 394 30.83 0.84 3.10
C GLY A 394 31.44 2.00 2.30
N LYS A 395 32.36 2.75 2.94
CA LYS A 395 33.13 3.85 2.33
C LYS A 395 34.11 3.33 1.26
N ARG A 396 34.67 4.21 0.42
CA ARG A 396 35.70 3.85 -0.57
C ARG A 396 36.88 3.14 0.09
N ILE A 397 37.31 2.00 -0.47
CA ILE A 397 38.39 1.17 0.07
C ILE A 397 39.36 0.72 -1.04
N TYR A 398 40.62 0.49 -0.66
CA TYR A 398 41.57 -0.24 -1.51
C TYR A 398 41.35 -1.75 -1.33
N ILE A 399 41.26 -2.49 -2.44
CA ILE A 399 41.00 -3.93 -2.44
C ILE A 399 42.17 -4.65 -3.12
N PRO A 400 42.94 -5.47 -2.39
CA PRO A 400 44.05 -6.22 -2.96
C PRO A 400 43.53 -7.46 -3.72
N PHE A 401 43.04 -7.28 -4.95
CA PHE A 401 42.55 -8.39 -5.78
C PHE A 401 43.65 -9.39 -6.13
N SER A 402 44.92 -8.99 -6.07
CA SER A 402 46.07 -9.88 -6.13
C SER A 402 46.07 -10.99 -5.06
N ALA A 403 45.30 -10.87 -3.97
CA ALA A 403 45.15 -11.93 -2.98
C ALA A 403 44.20 -13.07 -3.40
N LEU A 404 43.40 -12.90 -4.46
CA LEU A 404 42.41 -13.86 -4.96
C LEU A 404 42.95 -14.89 -5.97
N LEU A 405 44.27 -14.93 -6.19
CA LEU A 405 44.91 -15.69 -7.27
C LEU A 405 44.57 -17.19 -7.28
N PRO A 406 44.40 -17.81 -8.46
CA PRO A 406 44.47 -17.22 -9.80
C PRO A 406 43.11 -16.69 -10.31
N LEU A 407 43.09 -15.45 -10.84
CA LEU A 407 41.89 -14.83 -11.45
C LEU A 407 41.87 -14.93 -12.99
N GLN A 408 42.91 -15.51 -13.60
CA GLN A 408 43.07 -15.55 -15.06
C GLN A 408 41.94 -16.30 -15.78
N ALA A 409 41.28 -17.26 -15.11
CA ALA A 409 40.20 -18.05 -15.67
C ALA A 409 38.81 -17.38 -15.57
N VAL A 410 38.71 -16.21 -14.94
CA VAL A 410 37.44 -15.51 -14.74
C VAL A 410 36.93 -14.95 -16.07
N GLU A 411 35.73 -15.40 -16.47
CA GLU A 411 35.03 -14.98 -17.68
C GLU A 411 33.96 -13.90 -17.38
N THR A 412 33.43 -13.87 -16.14
CA THR A 412 32.37 -12.94 -15.72
C THR A 412 32.75 -12.24 -14.42
N LEU A 413 32.77 -10.91 -14.43
CA LEU A 413 33.10 -10.07 -13.28
C LEU A 413 31.99 -9.05 -13.02
N SER A 414 31.47 -9.03 -11.80
CA SER A 414 30.42 -8.09 -11.36
C SER A 414 30.85 -7.39 -10.08
N LEU A 415 31.01 -6.06 -10.13
CA LEU A 415 31.53 -5.25 -9.03
C LEU A 415 30.50 -4.22 -8.57
N HIS A 416 29.93 -4.44 -7.37
CA HIS A 416 28.88 -3.60 -6.79
C HIS A 416 29.40 -2.89 -5.52
N MET A 417 30.44 -2.10 -5.68
CA MET A 417 31.23 -1.57 -4.56
C MET A 417 31.89 -0.24 -4.86
N SER A 418 32.13 0.54 -3.81
CA SER A 418 32.98 1.73 -3.89
C SER A 418 34.44 1.37 -3.57
N MET A 419 35.33 1.43 -4.57
CA MET A 419 36.77 1.14 -4.47
C MET A 419 37.64 2.27 -5.04
N THR A 420 38.94 2.22 -4.80
CA THR A 420 39.89 3.14 -5.47
C THR A 420 40.05 2.76 -6.94
N ARG A 421 40.40 3.75 -7.78
CA ARG A 421 40.64 3.53 -9.21
C ARG A 421 41.77 2.54 -9.45
N ASP A 422 42.86 2.66 -8.68
CA ASP A 422 43.99 1.73 -8.75
C ASP A 422 43.57 0.28 -8.45
N SER A 423 42.62 0.07 -7.52
CA SER A 423 42.10 -1.28 -7.22
C SER A 423 41.33 -1.87 -8.39
N LEU A 424 40.58 -1.04 -9.13
CA LEU A 424 39.83 -1.48 -10.30
C LEU A 424 40.78 -1.83 -11.46
N LEU A 425 41.78 -0.98 -11.71
CA LEU A 425 42.80 -1.24 -12.72
C LEU A 425 43.64 -2.49 -12.39
N GLU A 426 44.04 -2.66 -11.12
CA GLU A 426 44.68 -3.89 -10.64
C GLU A 426 43.76 -5.10 -10.82
N CYS A 427 42.46 -4.98 -10.57
CA CYS A 427 41.51 -6.08 -10.79
C CYS A 427 41.43 -6.47 -12.27
N LEU A 428 41.25 -5.49 -13.16
CA LEU A 428 41.10 -5.71 -14.60
C LEU A 428 42.36 -6.26 -15.26
N SER A 429 43.55 -5.94 -14.76
CA SER A 429 44.81 -6.52 -15.25
C SER A 429 44.98 -8.00 -14.86
N LEU A 430 44.29 -8.45 -13.80
CA LEU A 430 44.35 -9.84 -13.32
C LEU A 430 43.33 -10.78 -14.01
N VAL A 431 42.41 -10.25 -14.83
CA VAL A 431 41.33 -11.01 -15.50
C VAL A 431 41.40 -10.89 -17.05
N PRO A 432 42.48 -11.32 -17.71
CA PRO A 432 42.64 -11.16 -19.16
C PRO A 432 41.57 -11.89 -20.01
N ASN A 433 40.97 -12.98 -19.50
CA ASN A 433 39.95 -13.76 -20.21
C ASN A 433 38.51 -13.28 -20.00
N LEU A 434 38.34 -12.07 -19.45
CA LEU A 434 37.03 -11.52 -19.12
C LEU A 434 36.17 -11.32 -20.38
N ARG A 435 34.95 -11.89 -20.38
CA ARG A 435 33.94 -11.75 -21.44
C ARG A 435 32.80 -10.84 -21.03
N PHE A 436 32.42 -10.85 -19.76
CA PHE A 436 31.33 -10.04 -19.22
C PHE A 436 31.80 -9.21 -18.03
N LEU A 437 31.63 -7.89 -18.10
CA LEU A 437 31.95 -6.94 -17.04
C LEU A 437 30.70 -6.16 -16.63
N GLU A 438 30.32 -6.22 -15.36
CA GLU A 438 29.31 -5.36 -14.75
C GLU A 438 29.90 -4.51 -13.63
N ILE A 439 29.71 -3.19 -13.70
CA ILE A 439 30.15 -2.24 -12.67
C ILE A 439 28.93 -1.45 -12.21
N VAL A 440 28.62 -1.54 -10.92
CA VAL A 440 27.66 -0.65 -10.25
C VAL A 440 28.43 0.38 -9.45
N ASP A 441 28.61 1.54 -10.05
CA ASP A 441 29.32 2.65 -9.45
C ASP A 441 28.45 3.33 -8.39
N LYS A 442 29.01 3.47 -7.19
CA LYS A 442 28.37 4.11 -6.04
C LYS A 442 29.19 5.32 -5.65
N LEU A 443 28.55 6.49 -5.67
CA LEU A 443 29.14 7.76 -5.33
C LEU A 443 29.83 7.74 -3.95
N ALA A 444 31.12 8.07 -3.89
CA ALA A 444 31.88 8.11 -2.64
C ALA A 444 32.80 9.33 -2.55
N ARG A 445 33.13 9.72 -1.31
CA ARG A 445 34.06 10.83 -1.03
C ARG A 445 35.51 10.40 -1.30
N VAL A 446 36.29 11.31 -1.85
CA VAL A 446 37.71 11.11 -2.19
C VAL A 446 38.55 10.86 -0.94
N ASP A 447 38.25 11.57 0.16
CA ASP A 447 39.08 11.55 1.35
C ASP A 447 38.36 10.88 2.53
N GLY A 448 39.01 9.89 3.14
CA GLY A 448 38.51 9.18 4.32
C GLY A 448 38.42 10.07 5.58
N THR A 449 38.97 11.28 5.52
CA THR A 449 38.94 12.33 6.55
C THR A 449 37.68 13.18 6.39
N GLY A 450 37.02 13.52 7.50
CA GLY A 450 35.66 14.03 7.49
C GLY A 450 35.39 15.30 6.66
N HIS A 451 34.12 15.38 6.24
CA HIS A 451 33.33 16.56 5.89
C HIS A 451 33.66 17.45 4.68
N GLU A 452 34.88 17.50 4.14
CA GLU A 452 35.20 18.41 3.03
C GLU A 452 35.94 17.69 1.88
N GLY A 453 35.19 17.23 0.87
CA GLY A 453 35.76 16.63 -0.33
C GLY A 453 34.68 16.31 -1.36
N PRO A 454 34.95 16.47 -2.68
CA PRO A 454 33.97 16.18 -3.72
C PRO A 454 33.64 14.68 -3.72
N PHE A 455 32.41 14.38 -4.09
CA PHE A 455 31.98 13.03 -4.39
C PHE A 455 32.42 12.71 -5.83
N ILE A 456 33.07 11.56 -6.06
CA ILE A 456 33.60 11.21 -7.38
C ILE A 456 33.24 9.75 -7.69
N HIS A 457 32.69 9.53 -8.89
CA HIS A 457 32.48 8.21 -9.50
C HIS A 457 33.83 7.53 -9.82
N ILE A 458 33.91 6.22 -9.70
CA ILE A 458 35.12 5.45 -9.99
C ILE A 458 35.33 5.32 -11.49
N VAL A 459 34.24 5.22 -12.25
CA VAL A 459 34.26 5.14 -13.70
C VAL A 459 34.28 6.57 -14.27
N ASP A 460 35.43 6.96 -14.80
CA ASP A 460 35.68 8.24 -15.47
C ASP A 460 36.22 8.03 -16.90
N ASP A 461 36.35 9.14 -17.66
CA ASP A 461 36.88 9.12 -19.02
C ASP A 461 38.26 8.44 -19.12
N ASP A 462 39.15 8.74 -18.17
CA ASP A 462 40.51 8.20 -18.17
C ASP A 462 40.53 6.68 -17.89
N LEU A 463 39.59 6.14 -17.10
CA LEU A 463 39.40 4.69 -16.96
C LEU A 463 38.94 4.05 -18.29
N LEU A 464 37.97 4.64 -18.98
CA LEU A 464 37.51 4.12 -20.27
C LEU A 464 38.60 4.17 -21.33
N MET A 465 39.38 5.26 -21.38
CA MET A 465 40.52 5.37 -22.28
C MET A 465 41.63 4.37 -21.97
N ARG A 466 41.80 3.91 -20.71
CA ARG A 466 42.71 2.80 -20.40
C ARG A 466 42.22 1.45 -20.90
N LEU A 467 40.94 1.31 -21.22
CA LEU A 467 40.38 0.14 -21.91
C LEU A 467 40.47 0.26 -23.44
N VAL A 468 41.02 1.36 -23.94
CA VAL A 468 41.33 1.63 -25.35
C VAL A 468 42.84 1.53 -25.52
N SER A 469 43.31 0.66 -26.41
CA SER A 469 44.71 0.63 -26.82
C SER A 469 44.80 0.30 -28.31
N SER A 470 45.80 0.89 -28.97
CA SER A 470 46.19 0.58 -30.35
C SER A 470 47.13 -0.63 -30.44
N ASP A 471 47.61 -1.13 -29.30
CA ASP A 471 48.56 -2.24 -29.19
C ASP A 471 47.91 -3.41 -28.43
N GLU A 472 47.82 -4.58 -29.06
CA GLU A 472 47.15 -5.78 -28.51
C GLU A 472 47.80 -6.24 -27.19
N ASP A 473 49.11 -6.03 -27.01
CA ASP A 473 49.87 -6.47 -25.84
C ASP A 473 49.61 -5.63 -24.57
N THR A 474 48.99 -4.45 -24.73
CA THR A 474 48.68 -3.53 -23.60
C THR A 474 47.18 -3.39 -23.34
N LEU A 475 46.33 -4.03 -24.14
CA LEU A 475 44.89 -3.93 -24.04
C LEU A 475 44.35 -4.69 -22.81
N LEU A 476 43.79 -3.94 -21.85
CA LEU A 476 43.11 -4.55 -20.70
C LEU A 476 41.85 -5.31 -21.13
N CYS A 477 41.67 -6.55 -20.66
CA CYS A 477 40.51 -7.41 -20.98
C CYS A 477 40.27 -7.55 -22.50
N PRO A 478 41.18 -8.17 -23.27
CA PRO A 478 41.06 -8.27 -24.73
C PRO A 478 39.80 -9.02 -25.18
N ASN A 479 39.34 -10.00 -24.40
CA ASN A 479 38.18 -10.85 -24.76
C ASN A 479 36.81 -10.28 -24.36
N LEU A 480 36.72 -8.99 -24.00
CA LEU A 480 35.50 -8.39 -23.48
C LEU A 480 34.40 -8.30 -24.55
N GLN A 481 33.31 -9.05 -24.34
CA GLN A 481 32.15 -9.15 -25.23
C GLN A 481 30.96 -8.34 -24.75
N HIS A 482 30.78 -8.23 -23.44
CA HIS A 482 29.63 -7.57 -22.83
C HIS A 482 30.08 -6.65 -21.69
N ILE A 483 29.67 -5.39 -21.75
CA ILE A 483 29.90 -4.42 -20.67
C ILE A 483 28.59 -3.82 -20.19
N ARG A 484 28.46 -3.72 -18.86
CA ARG A 484 27.32 -3.08 -18.21
C ARG A 484 27.78 -2.13 -17.12
N ILE A 485 27.32 -0.88 -17.17
CA ILE A 485 27.70 0.16 -16.20
C ILE A 485 26.45 0.80 -15.64
N PHE A 486 26.29 0.79 -14.32
CA PHE A 486 25.19 1.44 -13.62
C PHE A 486 25.71 2.51 -12.67
N PHE A 487 25.28 3.75 -12.87
CA PHE A 487 25.50 4.84 -11.93
C PHE A 487 24.36 4.91 -10.91
N LYS A 488 24.63 4.60 -9.64
CA LYS A 488 23.61 4.60 -8.58
C LYS A 488 23.72 5.87 -7.72
N ASP A 489 22.99 6.92 -8.09
CA ASP A 489 22.98 8.22 -7.37
C ASP A 489 21.67 8.55 -6.64
N HIS A 490 21.83 9.28 -5.54
CA HIS A 490 20.76 9.98 -4.82
C HIS A 490 20.92 11.51 -4.85
N PHE A 491 21.99 12.04 -5.46
CA PHE A 491 22.45 13.42 -5.25
C PHE A 491 22.54 14.31 -6.50
N ASN A 492 22.03 13.90 -7.67
CA ASN A 492 22.09 14.70 -8.90
C ASN A 492 23.50 15.29 -9.16
N GLN A 493 24.55 14.45 -9.16
CA GLN A 493 25.88 14.85 -9.64
C GLN A 493 26.25 14.21 -10.99
N PRO A 494 26.79 14.98 -11.95
CA PRO A 494 27.08 14.49 -13.30
C PRO A 494 28.14 13.41 -13.34
N SER A 495 27.83 12.33 -14.07
CA SER A 495 28.81 11.31 -14.48
C SER A 495 29.93 11.98 -15.29
N ARG A 496 31.20 11.71 -14.96
CA ARG A 496 32.37 12.26 -15.65
C ARG A 496 32.74 11.54 -16.97
N ILE A 497 31.81 10.76 -17.53
CA ILE A 497 32.02 10.10 -18.82
C ILE A 497 31.49 11.00 -19.93
N THR A 498 32.35 11.55 -20.77
CA THR A 498 31.93 12.28 -21.96
C THR A 498 31.43 11.31 -23.03
N ASN A 499 30.49 11.77 -23.86
CA ASN A 499 29.98 10.98 -24.99
C ASN A 499 31.12 10.64 -25.96
N ASP A 500 32.04 11.58 -26.18
CA ASP A 500 33.19 11.40 -27.07
C ASP A 500 34.09 10.23 -26.63
N VAL A 501 34.43 10.17 -25.34
CA VAL A 501 35.25 9.08 -24.79
C VAL A 501 34.50 7.75 -24.80
N LEU A 502 33.19 7.76 -24.49
CA LEU A 502 32.37 6.56 -24.58
C LEU A 502 32.34 6.00 -26.01
N PHE A 503 32.12 6.86 -27.02
CA PHE A 503 32.09 6.45 -28.42
C PHE A 503 33.46 5.99 -28.91
N THR A 504 34.54 6.69 -28.52
CA THR A 504 35.91 6.28 -28.85
C THR A 504 36.23 4.89 -28.31
N PHE A 505 35.80 4.60 -27.08
CA PHE A 505 35.90 3.27 -26.50
C PHE A 505 35.12 2.21 -27.30
N LEU A 506 33.85 2.49 -27.63
CA LEU A 506 33.02 1.57 -28.39
C LEU A 506 33.57 1.31 -29.80
N GLU A 507 34.00 2.36 -30.50
CA GLU A 507 34.57 2.30 -31.84
C GLU A 507 35.84 1.45 -31.86
N SER A 508 36.77 1.67 -30.91
CA SER A 508 37.97 0.86 -30.76
C SER A 508 37.65 -0.62 -30.55
N ARG A 509 36.68 -0.95 -29.69
CA ARG A 509 36.30 -2.35 -29.40
C ARG A 509 35.51 -3.04 -30.52
N VAL A 510 34.76 -2.27 -31.29
CA VAL A 510 34.09 -2.75 -32.51
C VAL A 510 35.10 -3.01 -33.63
N GLN A 511 36.12 -2.14 -33.78
CA GLN A 511 37.19 -2.33 -34.77
C GLN A 511 37.97 -3.63 -34.54
N ILE A 512 38.25 -3.96 -33.28
CA ILE A 512 38.94 -5.21 -32.89
C ILE A 512 37.94 -6.40 -32.82
N LYS A 513 36.65 -6.18 -33.10
CA LYS A 513 35.57 -7.18 -33.14
C LYS A 513 35.36 -7.96 -31.84
N THR A 514 35.66 -7.36 -30.70
CA THR A 514 35.55 -8.05 -29.40
C THR A 514 34.19 -7.83 -28.76
N LEU A 515 33.64 -6.61 -28.84
CA LEU A 515 32.45 -6.19 -28.08
C LEU A 515 31.16 -6.44 -28.87
N GLN A 516 30.23 -7.18 -28.25
CA GLN A 516 28.92 -7.54 -28.81
C GLN A 516 27.77 -6.74 -28.19
N SER A 517 27.87 -6.34 -26.92
CA SER A 517 26.85 -5.51 -26.29
C SER A 517 27.36 -4.54 -25.23
N CYS A 518 26.68 -3.40 -25.12
CA CYS A 518 26.94 -2.37 -24.10
C CYS A 518 25.61 -1.88 -23.50
N ASP A 519 25.42 -1.99 -22.17
CA ASP A 519 24.26 -1.42 -21.46
C ASP A 519 24.76 -0.41 -20.41
N VAL A 520 24.46 0.87 -20.59
CA VAL A 520 24.89 1.95 -19.69
C VAL A 520 23.67 2.67 -19.14
N PHE A 521 23.58 2.77 -17.82
CA PHE A 521 22.50 3.46 -17.13
C PHE A 521 23.03 4.68 -16.39
N PHE A 522 22.63 5.86 -16.83
CA PHE A 522 22.87 7.13 -16.17
C PHE A 522 21.69 7.49 -15.26
N SER A 523 22.01 7.87 -14.02
CA SER A 523 21.06 8.36 -13.02
C SER A 523 20.46 9.74 -13.38
N GLU A 524 21.08 10.45 -14.32
CA GLU A 524 20.76 11.83 -14.70
C GLU A 524 20.26 11.97 -16.14
N GLU A 525 19.62 13.09 -16.43
CA GLU A 525 19.30 13.51 -17.80
C GLU A 525 20.57 14.09 -18.46
N ARG A 526 20.97 13.53 -19.61
CA ARG A 526 22.08 14.04 -20.43
C ARG A 526 21.55 15.03 -21.49
N ALA A 527 22.42 15.92 -21.96
CA ALA A 527 22.12 16.84 -23.06
C ALA A 527 21.76 16.07 -24.35
N GLU A 528 20.99 16.72 -25.23
CA GLU A 528 20.66 16.18 -26.55
C GLU A 528 21.94 15.92 -27.37
N LEU A 529 21.96 14.78 -28.07
CA LEU A 529 23.08 14.38 -28.92
C LEU A 529 23.18 15.29 -30.15
N ILE A 530 24.39 15.76 -30.47
CA ILE A 530 24.63 16.52 -31.71
C ILE A 530 24.67 15.60 -32.93
N GLU A 531 24.46 16.15 -34.13
CA GLU A 531 24.38 15.38 -35.39
C GLU A 531 25.61 14.48 -35.64
N GLU A 532 26.80 14.94 -35.23
CA GLU A 532 28.03 14.16 -35.31
C GLU A 532 28.01 12.91 -34.42
N GLU A 533 27.53 13.07 -33.18
CA GLU A 533 27.39 11.97 -32.21
C GLU A 533 26.35 10.95 -32.68
N LEU A 534 25.23 11.42 -33.26
CA LEU A 534 24.21 10.57 -33.86
C LEU A 534 24.77 9.76 -35.03
N ARG A 535 25.66 10.34 -35.85
CA ARG A 535 26.31 9.62 -36.96
C ARG A 535 27.22 8.49 -36.45
N ARG A 536 28.08 8.79 -35.46
CA ARG A 536 28.95 7.79 -34.81
C ARG A 536 28.14 6.65 -34.21
N LEU A 537 27.06 6.98 -33.50
CA LEU A 537 26.13 6.00 -32.93
C LEU A 537 25.46 5.10 -33.98
N ARG A 538 25.01 5.66 -35.11
CA ARG A 538 24.43 4.85 -36.21
C ARG A 538 25.45 3.88 -36.78
N ALA A 539 26.68 4.32 -37.02
CA ALA A 539 27.77 3.46 -37.50
C ALA A 539 28.05 2.29 -36.52
N LEU A 540 28.03 2.56 -35.21
CA LEU A 540 28.16 1.53 -34.18
C LEU A 540 26.99 0.52 -34.22
N VAL A 541 25.75 0.97 -34.38
CA VAL A 541 24.59 0.07 -34.48
C VAL A 541 24.64 -0.77 -35.76
N GLU A 542 25.02 -0.18 -36.89
CA GLU A 542 25.18 -0.86 -38.17
C GLU A 542 26.27 -1.94 -38.15
N SER A 543 27.29 -1.78 -37.30
CA SER A 543 28.31 -2.82 -37.06
C SER A 543 27.78 -4.08 -36.36
N GLY A 544 26.53 -4.06 -35.86
CA GLY A 544 25.90 -5.17 -35.14
C GLY A 544 25.99 -5.09 -33.61
N LEU A 545 26.55 -4.01 -33.05
CA LEU A 545 26.66 -3.80 -31.60
C LEU A 545 25.28 -3.61 -30.97
N LYS A 546 24.92 -4.45 -30.00
CA LYS A 546 23.68 -4.29 -29.22
C LYS A 546 23.89 -3.29 -28.09
N MET A 547 23.41 -2.06 -28.27
CA MET A 547 23.60 -0.99 -27.30
C MET A 547 22.29 -0.54 -26.64
N ARG A 548 22.33 -0.31 -25.33
CA ARG A 548 21.24 0.29 -24.56
C ARG A 548 21.80 1.37 -23.64
N ILE A 549 21.51 2.63 -23.94
CA ILE A 549 21.86 3.75 -23.07
C ILE A 549 20.57 4.29 -22.47
N ARG A 550 20.47 4.35 -21.13
CA ARG A 550 19.30 4.84 -20.42
C ARG A 550 19.66 6.05 -19.56
N CYS A 551 18.80 7.05 -19.57
CA CYS A 551 18.87 8.23 -18.71
C CYS A 551 17.54 8.37 -17.97
N GLY A 552 17.54 8.52 -16.64
CA GLY A 552 16.34 8.96 -15.91
C GLY A 552 16.08 8.31 -14.55
N LYS A 553 15.16 8.90 -13.78
CA LYS A 553 14.69 8.38 -12.48
C LYS A 553 13.73 7.22 -12.68
N ALA A 554 14.06 6.05 -12.12
CA ALA A 554 13.20 4.87 -12.16
C ALA A 554 11.77 5.17 -11.64
N ARG A 555 10.77 5.16 -12.52
CA ARG A 555 9.35 5.14 -12.16
C ARG A 555 8.79 3.73 -12.32
N LEU A 556 8.18 3.26 -11.24
CA LEU A 556 7.36 2.05 -11.17
C LEU A 556 6.11 2.21 -12.05
N MET A 557 5.76 1.15 -12.79
CA MET A 557 4.51 1.02 -13.56
C MET A 557 3.28 0.84 -12.64
N PRO A 558 2.08 1.27 -13.06
CA PRO A 558 0.83 1.18 -12.28
C PRO A 558 0.07 -0.16 -12.51
N PRO A 559 -0.90 -0.53 -11.63
CA PRO A 559 -1.66 -1.77 -11.76
C PRO A 559 -2.91 -1.63 -12.64
N HIS A 560 -3.21 -2.68 -13.40
CA HIS A 560 -4.40 -2.83 -14.23
C HIS A 560 -5.66 -3.15 -13.43
N ASN A 561 -6.79 -2.60 -13.89
CA ASN A 561 -8.13 -2.72 -13.36
C ASN A 561 -8.81 -3.98 -13.93
N ASN A 562 -9.47 -4.78 -13.09
CA ASN A 562 -10.25 -5.96 -13.47
C ASN A 562 -11.74 -5.64 -13.38
N ASP A 563 -12.47 -5.82 -14.48
CA ASP A 563 -13.92 -6.03 -14.45
C ASP A 563 -14.35 -6.86 -15.67
N SER A 564 -14.91 -8.04 -15.44
CA SER A 564 -15.86 -8.69 -16.36
C SER A 564 -16.62 -9.85 -15.69
N PRO A 565 -17.86 -10.15 -16.14
CA PRO A 565 -18.93 -10.68 -15.31
C PRO A 565 -19.20 -12.19 -15.48
N VAL A 566 -19.95 -12.70 -14.50
CA VAL A 566 -20.44 -14.07 -14.32
C VAL A 566 -21.44 -14.48 -15.41
N TRP A 567 -21.30 -15.70 -15.94
CA TRP A 567 -22.35 -16.39 -16.70
C TRP A 567 -22.62 -17.77 -16.09
N SER A 568 -23.90 -18.06 -15.91
CA SER A 568 -24.48 -19.25 -15.28
C SER A 568 -24.65 -20.44 -16.23
N GLU A 569 -24.76 -21.60 -15.60
CA GLU A 569 -24.88 -22.95 -16.12
C GLU A 569 -25.99 -23.16 -17.17
N ASN A 570 -25.72 -24.03 -18.16
CA ASN A 570 -26.62 -25.13 -18.49
C ASN A 570 -25.87 -26.27 -19.21
N THR A 571 -26.32 -27.48 -18.88
CA THR A 571 -25.74 -28.80 -19.16
C THR A 571 -26.35 -29.38 -20.44
N TYR A 572 -25.61 -30.15 -21.25
CA TYR A 572 -25.97 -31.49 -21.79
C TYR A 572 -24.76 -32.15 -22.50
N PRO A 573 -24.65 -33.49 -22.54
CA PRO A 573 -23.44 -34.26 -22.88
C PRO A 573 -23.42 -34.64 -24.37
N TRP A 574 -22.26 -35.04 -24.94
CA TRP A 574 -22.08 -36.24 -25.77
C TRP A 574 -20.60 -36.45 -26.10
N ASN A 575 -20.05 -37.58 -25.67
CA ASN A 575 -18.81 -38.17 -26.18
C ASN A 575 -19.21 -39.20 -27.24
N HIS A 576 -18.90 -38.97 -28.52
CA HIS A 576 -18.72 -40.04 -29.50
C HIS A 576 -17.83 -39.56 -30.65
N VAL A 577 -16.86 -40.37 -31.06
CA VAL A 577 -16.06 -40.13 -32.27
C VAL A 577 -16.87 -40.68 -33.47
N PRO A 578 -17.19 -39.89 -34.51
CA PRO A 578 -18.01 -40.35 -35.63
C PRO A 578 -17.20 -41.13 -36.69
N SER A 579 -17.85 -42.11 -37.33
CA SER A 579 -17.32 -42.97 -38.39
C SER A 579 -17.16 -42.23 -39.74
N THR A 580 -16.57 -42.87 -40.76
CA THR A 580 -16.27 -42.25 -42.07
C THR A 580 -17.51 -41.78 -42.84
N GLU A 581 -18.66 -42.42 -42.63
CA GLU A 581 -19.96 -42.06 -43.22
C GLU A 581 -20.60 -40.86 -42.49
N ASP A 582 -20.41 -40.78 -41.16
CA ASP A 582 -20.80 -39.63 -40.34
C ASP A 582 -20.01 -38.37 -40.72
N ARG A 583 -18.77 -38.50 -41.23
CA ARG A 583 -17.94 -37.35 -41.67
C ARG A 583 -18.47 -36.67 -42.93
N LEU A 584 -19.14 -37.41 -43.82
CA LEU A 584 -19.77 -36.85 -45.02
C LEU A 584 -21.09 -36.15 -44.65
N HIS A 585 -21.92 -36.79 -43.82
CA HIS A 585 -23.13 -36.15 -43.27
C HIS A 585 -22.81 -34.90 -42.43
N VAL A 586 -21.75 -34.93 -41.62
CA VAL A 586 -21.30 -33.76 -40.85
C VAL A 586 -20.73 -32.68 -41.76
N LYS A 587 -20.08 -33.01 -42.88
CA LYS A 587 -19.63 -32.01 -43.87
C LYS A 587 -20.79 -31.33 -44.58
N ASP A 588 -21.80 -32.08 -45.02
CA ASP A 588 -22.99 -31.51 -45.66
C ASP A 588 -23.84 -30.71 -44.67
N HIS A 589 -23.91 -31.18 -43.41
CA HIS A 589 -24.55 -30.42 -42.32
C HIS A 589 -23.74 -29.19 -41.92
N LEU A 590 -22.40 -29.22 -41.99
CA LEU A 590 -21.51 -28.08 -41.77
C LEU A 590 -21.68 -27.04 -42.87
N ILE A 591 -21.74 -27.44 -44.14
CA ILE A 591 -22.00 -26.53 -45.27
C ILE A 591 -23.41 -25.92 -45.14
N SER A 592 -24.42 -26.73 -44.81
CA SER A 592 -25.78 -26.26 -44.54
C SER A 592 -25.84 -25.31 -43.33
N THR A 593 -25.05 -25.57 -42.29
CA THR A 593 -24.98 -24.73 -41.09
C THR A 593 -24.19 -23.44 -41.35
N GLU A 594 -23.11 -23.49 -42.16
CA GLU A 594 -22.34 -22.32 -42.59
C GLU A 594 -23.18 -21.40 -43.48
N LEU A 595 -23.97 -21.94 -44.41
CA LEU A 595 -24.95 -21.19 -45.18
C LEU A 595 -26.00 -20.57 -44.27
N LYS A 596 -26.51 -21.32 -43.28
CA LYS A 596 -27.50 -20.82 -42.32
C LYS A 596 -26.92 -19.77 -41.37
N ILE A 597 -25.64 -19.88 -41.00
CA ILE A 597 -24.92 -18.85 -40.24
C ILE A 597 -24.75 -17.60 -41.09
N ALA A 598 -24.37 -17.72 -42.37
CA ALA A 598 -24.23 -16.59 -43.27
C ALA A 598 -25.59 -15.88 -43.49
N GLU A 599 -26.67 -16.63 -43.70
CA GLU A 599 -28.04 -16.10 -43.77
C GLU A 599 -28.41 -15.36 -42.47
N LEU A 600 -28.15 -15.97 -41.31
CA LEU A 600 -28.40 -15.36 -40.00
C LEU A 600 -27.51 -14.14 -39.73
N GLU A 601 -26.28 -14.08 -40.26
CA GLU A 601 -25.41 -12.91 -40.18
C GLU A 601 -25.90 -11.77 -41.06
N THR A 602 -26.41 -12.07 -42.26
CA THR A 602 -27.08 -11.06 -43.10
C THR A 602 -28.35 -10.54 -42.42
N GLU A 603 -29.09 -11.41 -41.74
CA GLU A 603 -30.27 -11.03 -40.98
C GLU A 603 -29.91 -10.22 -39.72
N ILE A 604 -28.84 -10.58 -39.00
CA ILE A 604 -28.30 -9.76 -37.90
C ILE A 604 -27.87 -8.40 -38.40
N ALA A 605 -27.18 -8.31 -39.54
CA ALA A 605 -26.76 -7.03 -40.11
C ALA A 605 -27.98 -6.18 -40.50
N ARG A 606 -29.01 -6.80 -41.11
CA ARG A 606 -30.28 -6.13 -41.44
C ARG A 606 -31.00 -5.62 -40.20
N VAL A 607 -31.13 -6.46 -39.18
CA VAL A 607 -31.73 -6.12 -37.88
C VAL A 607 -30.91 -5.06 -37.16
N GLN A 608 -29.58 -5.07 -37.26
CA GLN A 608 -28.71 -4.05 -36.67
C GLN A 608 -28.92 -2.68 -37.34
N ILE A 609 -29.02 -2.63 -38.68
CA ILE A 609 -29.33 -1.40 -39.42
C ILE A 609 -30.72 -0.89 -39.04
N LEU A 610 -31.71 -1.78 -38.93
CA LEU A 610 -33.06 -1.42 -38.47
C LEU A 610 -33.01 -0.91 -37.03
N LEU A 611 -32.29 -1.59 -36.14
CA LEU A 611 -32.11 -1.23 -34.74
C LEU A 611 -31.45 0.14 -34.60
N ASP A 612 -30.38 0.41 -35.34
CA ASP A 612 -29.70 1.71 -35.35
C ASP A 612 -30.64 2.83 -35.83
N THR A 613 -31.46 2.54 -36.84
CA THR A 613 -32.49 3.47 -37.34
C THR A 613 -33.57 3.73 -36.29
N LEU A 614 -34.05 2.69 -35.59
CA LEU A 614 -35.04 2.82 -34.52
C LEU A 614 -34.45 3.50 -33.28
N LEU A 615 -33.18 3.26 -32.95
CA LEU A 615 -32.45 3.91 -31.87
C LEU A 615 -32.32 5.42 -32.12
N LEU A 616 -32.00 5.82 -33.35
CA LEU A 616 -31.96 7.23 -33.75
C LEU A 616 -33.35 7.88 -33.67
N ARG A 617 -34.39 7.19 -34.11
CA ARG A 617 -35.79 7.66 -33.98
C ARG A 617 -36.21 7.78 -32.51
N ARG A 618 -35.83 6.81 -31.68
CA ARG A 618 -36.06 6.82 -30.23
C ARG A 618 -35.33 8.01 -29.59
N GLU A 619 -34.07 8.25 -29.94
CA GLU A 619 -33.29 9.38 -29.42
C GLU A 619 -33.95 10.72 -29.75
N ASN A 620 -34.37 10.92 -31.00
CA ASN A 620 -35.09 12.12 -31.42
C ASN A 620 -36.42 12.30 -30.67
N ALA A 621 -37.23 11.24 -30.56
CA ALA A 621 -38.49 11.26 -29.82
C ALA A 621 -38.27 11.52 -28.32
N THR A 622 -37.24 10.92 -27.74
CA THR A 622 -36.85 11.09 -26.33
C THR A 622 -36.44 12.54 -26.07
N LYS A 623 -35.59 13.10 -26.93
CA LYS A 623 -35.15 14.49 -26.84
C LYS A 623 -36.34 15.45 -26.93
N TYR A 624 -37.28 15.20 -27.84
CA TYR A 624 -38.51 15.98 -27.97
C TYR A 624 -39.38 15.88 -26.70
N VAL A 625 -39.64 14.67 -26.20
CA VAL A 625 -40.46 14.42 -25.01
C VAL A 625 -39.82 15.00 -23.75
N GLN A 626 -38.52 14.80 -23.52
CA GLN A 626 -37.80 15.32 -22.35
C GLN A 626 -37.80 16.84 -22.32
N THR A 627 -37.52 17.49 -23.45
CA THR A 627 -37.51 18.95 -23.57
C THR A 627 -38.84 19.56 -23.14
N HIS A 628 -39.96 18.90 -23.50
CA HIS A 628 -41.29 19.39 -23.15
C HIS A 628 -41.80 18.90 -21.78
N LYS A 629 -41.33 17.75 -21.28
CA LYS A 629 -41.62 17.27 -19.90
C LYS A 629 -41.06 18.20 -18.83
N VAL A 630 -39.94 18.89 -19.10
CA VAL A 630 -39.35 19.87 -18.18
C VAL A 630 -40.31 21.00 -17.84
N PHE A 631 -41.17 21.41 -18.78
CA PHE A 631 -42.19 22.45 -18.56
C PHE A 631 -43.27 22.05 -17.56
N ILE A 632 -43.59 20.75 -17.47
CA ILE A 632 -44.65 20.24 -16.59
C ILE A 632 -44.13 19.72 -15.24
N SER A 633 -42.83 19.90 -14.96
CA SER A 633 -42.21 19.44 -13.71
C SER A 633 -42.83 20.14 -12.49
N PRO A 634 -43.31 19.39 -11.48
CA PRO A 634 -43.94 19.96 -10.28
C PRO A 634 -43.06 20.95 -9.54
N ILE A 635 -41.74 20.76 -9.60
CA ILE A 635 -40.76 21.58 -8.89
C ILE A 635 -40.68 23.03 -9.41
N ARG A 636 -41.16 23.29 -10.63
CA ARG A 636 -41.28 24.64 -11.20
C ARG A 636 -42.52 25.41 -10.70
N ARG A 637 -43.40 24.75 -9.94
CA ARG A 637 -44.63 25.34 -9.35
C ARG A 637 -44.60 25.43 -7.83
N LEU A 638 -43.53 24.94 -7.19
CA LEU A 638 -43.41 25.04 -5.74
C LEU A 638 -43.19 26.51 -5.35
N PRO A 639 -43.96 27.05 -4.40
CA PRO A 639 -43.63 28.33 -3.77
C PRO A 639 -42.22 28.28 -3.18
N ALA A 640 -41.55 29.44 -3.15
CA ALA A 640 -40.18 29.54 -2.65
C ALA A 640 -40.08 29.09 -1.18
N GLU A 641 -41.15 29.25 -0.41
CA GLU A 641 -41.28 28.85 1.00
C GLU A 641 -41.27 27.33 1.15
N THR A 642 -42.06 26.61 0.33
CA THR A 642 -42.09 25.13 0.34
C THR A 642 -40.77 24.54 -0.12
N LEU A 643 -40.16 25.15 -1.15
CA LEU A 643 -38.85 24.73 -1.65
C LEU A 643 -37.75 24.97 -0.59
N SER A 644 -37.83 26.07 0.17
CA SER A 644 -36.92 26.35 1.28
C SER A 644 -37.05 25.35 2.41
N GLU A 645 -38.28 24.93 2.78
CA GLU A 645 -38.49 23.89 3.79
C GLU A 645 -37.88 22.55 3.36
N ILE A 646 -38.08 22.16 2.09
CA ILE A 646 -37.45 20.96 1.53
C ILE A 646 -35.92 21.05 1.63
N PHE A 647 -35.35 22.20 1.28
CA PHE A 647 -33.91 22.42 1.36
C PHE A 647 -33.37 22.26 2.79
N VAL A 648 -34.10 22.73 3.80
CA VAL A 648 -33.70 22.59 5.21
C VAL A 648 -33.67 21.13 5.63
N ARG A 649 -34.59 20.31 5.13
CA ARG A 649 -34.61 18.85 5.35
C ARG A 649 -33.49 18.09 4.61
N CYS A 650 -32.79 18.74 3.68
CA CYS A 650 -31.63 18.16 3.01
C CYS A 650 -30.31 18.38 3.76
N LEU A 651 -30.32 19.12 4.88
CA LEU A 651 -29.14 19.29 5.71
C LEU A 651 -28.78 18.00 6.45
N PRO A 652 -27.50 17.77 6.80
CA PRO A 652 -27.09 16.60 7.58
C PRO A 652 -27.77 16.57 8.96
N GLU A 653 -28.29 15.40 9.34
CA GLU A 653 -28.95 15.21 10.65
C GLU A 653 -27.94 14.96 11.79
N ASP A 654 -26.75 14.46 11.46
CA ASP A 654 -25.75 13.96 12.41
C ASP A 654 -24.59 14.95 12.68
N ARG A 655 -24.49 16.04 11.92
CA ARG A 655 -23.38 17.01 12.00
C ARG A 655 -23.76 18.40 11.48
N TYR A 656 -22.97 19.41 11.81
CA TYR A 656 -23.15 20.75 11.23
C TYR A 656 -22.72 20.78 9.75
N ALA A 657 -23.37 21.64 8.97
CA ALA A 657 -23.11 21.76 7.54
C ALA A 657 -21.66 22.19 7.26
N VAL A 658 -21.06 21.62 6.21
CA VAL A 658 -19.70 21.95 5.75
C VAL A 658 -19.74 22.80 4.49
N ARG A 659 -18.66 23.54 4.24
CA ARG A 659 -18.51 24.36 3.02
C ARG A 659 -18.03 23.52 1.84
N ASP A 660 -18.86 22.58 1.41
CA ASP A 660 -18.60 21.72 0.25
C ASP A 660 -19.69 21.93 -0.82
N THR A 661 -19.29 22.12 -2.07
CA THR A 661 -20.21 22.25 -3.21
C THR A 661 -20.93 20.95 -3.55
N ALA A 662 -20.45 19.80 -3.05
CA ALA A 662 -21.09 18.50 -3.19
C ALA A 662 -22.19 18.24 -2.14
N GLU A 663 -22.36 19.11 -1.15
CA GLU A 663 -23.29 18.91 -0.03
C GLU A 663 -24.23 20.12 0.17
N ALA A 664 -25.42 19.88 0.71
CA ALA A 664 -26.31 20.96 1.11
C ALA A 664 -25.67 21.76 2.27
N PRO A 665 -25.86 23.10 2.32
CA PRO A 665 -26.70 23.93 1.45
C PRO A 665 -26.06 24.40 0.12
N LEU A 666 -24.75 24.24 -0.09
CA LEU A 666 -24.08 24.81 -1.28
C LEU A 666 -24.45 24.07 -2.56
N LEU A 667 -24.62 22.75 -2.52
CA LEU A 667 -25.13 21.96 -3.66
C LEU A 667 -26.44 22.53 -4.19
N LEU A 668 -27.34 22.97 -3.31
CA LEU A 668 -28.63 23.54 -3.69
C LEU A 668 -28.46 24.87 -4.45
N THR A 669 -27.35 25.58 -4.23
CA THR A 669 -27.01 26.80 -4.95
C THR A 669 -26.38 26.57 -6.32
N THR A 670 -26.01 25.34 -6.70
CA THR A 670 -25.38 25.04 -8.00
C THR A 670 -26.36 24.54 -9.04
N ILE A 671 -27.56 24.09 -8.64
CA ILE A 671 -28.52 23.38 -9.50
C ILE A 671 -29.22 24.30 -10.52
N SER A 672 -29.83 25.40 -10.09
CA SER A 672 -30.51 26.34 -10.99
C SER A 672 -30.45 27.78 -10.46
N ARG A 673 -30.75 28.76 -11.32
CA ARG A 673 -30.81 30.18 -10.90
C ARG A 673 -31.87 30.42 -9.82
N GLU A 674 -33.03 29.76 -9.93
CA GLU A 674 -34.12 29.89 -8.97
C GLU A 674 -33.77 29.22 -7.65
N TRP A 675 -33.24 27.99 -7.68
CA TRP A 675 -32.80 27.30 -6.46
C TRP A 675 -31.69 28.04 -5.74
N ARG A 676 -30.76 28.62 -6.50
CA ARG A 676 -29.73 29.50 -5.95
C ARG A 676 -30.35 30.70 -5.25
N ARG A 677 -31.34 31.35 -5.85
CA ARG A 677 -32.04 32.50 -5.26
C ARG A 677 -32.77 32.09 -3.98
N THR A 678 -33.55 31.00 -4.03
CA THR A 678 -34.31 30.46 -2.89
C THR A 678 -33.40 30.01 -1.75
N ALA A 679 -32.34 29.24 -2.04
CA ALA A 679 -31.41 28.75 -1.03
C ALA A 679 -30.60 29.88 -0.39
N ILE A 680 -30.18 30.91 -1.15
CA ILE A 680 -29.51 32.09 -0.58
C ILE A 680 -30.46 32.91 0.30
N ALA A 681 -31.75 32.99 -0.08
CA ALA A 681 -32.76 33.74 0.66
C ALA A 681 -33.28 33.02 1.92
N ALA A 682 -33.00 31.73 2.10
CA ALA A 682 -33.46 30.91 3.22
C ALA A 682 -32.44 30.90 4.36
N PRO A 683 -32.60 31.70 5.44
CA PRO A 683 -31.55 31.87 6.44
C PRO A 683 -31.28 30.61 7.28
N ALA A 684 -32.31 29.76 7.46
CA ALA A 684 -32.22 28.52 8.22
C ALA A 684 -31.13 27.56 7.68
N LEU A 685 -30.88 27.59 6.36
CA LEU A 685 -29.86 26.76 5.70
C LEU A 685 -28.43 27.08 6.13
N TRP A 686 -28.20 28.30 6.60
CA TRP A 686 -26.88 28.83 6.92
C TRP A 686 -26.64 28.95 8.42
N SER A 687 -27.58 28.47 9.25
CA SER A 687 -27.55 28.60 10.72
C SER A 687 -26.55 27.67 11.42
N SER A 688 -26.04 26.65 10.73
CA SER A 688 -24.98 25.77 11.24
C SER A 688 -23.76 25.74 10.32
N LEU A 689 -22.58 25.58 10.91
CA LEU A 689 -21.32 25.56 10.15
C LEU A 689 -20.20 24.79 10.88
N HIS A 690 -19.64 23.77 10.23
CA HIS A 690 -18.39 23.13 10.63
C HIS A 690 -17.21 23.63 9.76
N LEU A 691 -16.16 24.11 10.42
CA LEU A 691 -14.95 24.65 9.79
C LEU A 691 -13.74 23.82 10.18
N PHE A 692 -13.06 23.27 9.16
CA PHE A 692 -11.76 22.63 9.32
C PHE A 692 -10.65 23.49 8.69
N LEU A 693 -9.57 23.71 9.45
CA LEU A 693 -8.40 24.47 9.04
C LEU A 693 -7.12 23.60 9.09
N PRO A 694 -6.69 23.03 7.94
CA PRO A 694 -5.40 22.36 7.80
C PRO A 694 -4.21 23.32 7.95
N LEU A 695 -3.10 22.83 8.52
CA LEU A 695 -1.88 23.62 8.77
C LEU A 695 -1.17 24.10 7.49
N ASP A 696 -1.37 23.39 6.38
CA ASP A 696 -0.63 23.60 5.12
C ASP A 696 -1.33 24.56 4.13
N LEU A 697 -2.42 25.22 4.53
CA LEU A 697 -3.11 26.17 3.65
C LEU A 697 -2.25 27.41 3.34
N SER A 698 -2.30 27.87 2.09
CA SER A 698 -1.70 29.15 1.69
C SER A 698 -2.47 30.33 2.30
N SER A 699 -1.81 31.48 2.48
CA SER A 699 -2.47 32.68 3.03
C SER A 699 -3.69 33.11 2.21
N GLN A 700 -3.64 32.95 0.88
CA GLN A 700 -4.77 33.24 -0.01
C GLN A 700 -5.93 32.24 0.15
N ALA A 701 -5.63 30.95 0.41
CA ALA A 701 -6.66 29.95 0.70
C ALA A 701 -7.35 30.21 2.05
N VAL A 702 -6.60 30.71 3.04
CA VAL A 702 -7.15 31.13 4.34
C VAL A 702 -8.08 32.33 4.16
N GLU A 703 -7.64 33.38 3.44
CA GLU A 703 -8.47 34.55 3.11
C GLU A 703 -9.80 34.15 2.44
N ARG A 704 -9.77 33.31 1.40
CA ARG A 704 -10.99 32.82 0.73
C ARG A 704 -11.92 32.05 1.67
N ARG A 705 -11.35 31.25 2.57
CA ARG A 705 -12.12 30.55 3.61
C ARG A 705 -12.74 31.55 4.59
N LEU A 706 -12.00 32.56 5.05
CA LEU A 706 -12.52 33.61 5.92
C LEU A 706 -13.68 34.36 5.27
N THR A 707 -13.48 34.88 4.05
CA THR A 707 -14.49 35.65 3.32
C THR A 707 -15.77 34.85 3.14
N GLY A 708 -15.67 33.61 2.68
CA GLY A 708 -16.88 32.84 2.43
C GLY A 708 -17.54 32.31 3.71
N SER A 709 -16.82 32.25 4.85
CA SER A 709 -17.41 31.85 6.13
C SER A 709 -18.14 33.04 6.75
N ALA A 710 -17.62 34.25 6.59
CA ALA A 710 -18.36 35.48 6.87
C ALA A 710 -19.65 35.53 6.03
N LEU A 711 -19.55 35.32 4.72
CA LEU A 711 -20.72 35.31 3.82
C LEU A 711 -21.75 34.23 4.20
N TRP A 712 -21.30 33.05 4.64
CA TRP A 712 -22.18 32.00 5.15
C TRP A 712 -22.97 32.50 6.36
N LEU A 713 -22.27 33.07 7.34
CA LEU A 713 -22.89 33.56 8.57
C LEU A 713 -23.77 34.80 8.33
N GLU A 714 -23.45 35.64 7.35
CA GLU A 714 -24.32 36.74 6.92
C GLU A 714 -25.65 36.21 6.36
N ARG A 715 -25.62 35.15 5.54
CA ARG A 715 -26.84 34.55 4.96
C ARG A 715 -27.77 33.94 6.01
N SER A 716 -27.26 33.61 7.19
CA SER A 716 -28.09 33.11 8.30
C SER A 716 -29.00 34.18 8.93
N GLY A 717 -28.92 35.44 8.47
CA GLY A 717 -29.86 36.49 8.84
C GLY A 717 -29.72 36.89 10.31
N SER A 718 -30.79 36.74 11.10
CA SER A 718 -30.79 36.98 12.55
C SER A 718 -30.85 35.69 13.38
N LEU A 719 -30.83 34.52 12.73
CA LEU A 719 -31.04 33.24 13.42
C LEU A 719 -29.88 32.90 14.39
N PRO A 720 -30.15 32.14 15.46
CA PRO A 720 -29.09 31.62 16.31
C PRO A 720 -28.15 30.68 15.54
N LEU A 721 -26.87 30.73 15.88
CA LEU A 721 -25.78 30.06 15.14
C LEU A 721 -25.20 28.88 15.92
N SER A 722 -25.03 27.74 15.24
CA SER A 722 -24.31 26.57 15.75
C SER A 722 -23.01 26.36 14.97
N ILE A 723 -21.86 26.61 15.60
CA ILE A 723 -20.56 26.60 14.92
C ILE A 723 -19.62 25.57 15.55
N SER A 724 -18.95 24.79 14.70
CA SER A 724 -17.84 23.93 15.09
C SER A 724 -16.58 24.34 14.36
N LEU A 725 -15.48 24.54 15.08
CA LEU A 725 -14.18 24.91 14.54
C LEU A 725 -13.11 23.89 14.94
N CYS A 726 -12.45 23.30 13.94
CA CYS A 726 -11.40 22.32 14.11
C CYS A 726 -10.08 22.79 13.50
N MET A 727 -9.03 22.81 14.31
CA MET A 727 -7.64 23.08 13.94
C MET A 727 -6.78 21.84 14.21
N ASP A 728 -5.84 21.55 13.32
CA ASP A 728 -4.97 20.36 13.42
C ASP A 728 -3.92 20.52 14.54
N PRO A 729 -3.68 19.50 15.40
CA PRO A 729 -2.59 19.54 16.38
C PRO A 729 -1.22 19.53 15.70
N PHE A 730 -0.25 20.19 16.32
CA PHE A 730 1.12 20.20 15.83
C PHE A 730 1.68 18.76 15.76
N SER A 731 1.94 18.25 14.56
CA SER A 731 2.82 17.09 14.41
C SER A 731 4.26 17.55 14.62
N GLY A 732 4.71 17.54 15.88
CA GLY A 732 6.12 17.63 16.23
C GLY A 732 6.91 16.41 15.75
N ARG A 733 7.05 16.23 14.43
CA ARG A 733 8.21 15.59 13.81
C ARG A 733 9.05 16.67 13.14
N GLY A 734 9.49 17.62 13.95
CA GLY A 734 10.69 18.40 13.65
C GLY A 734 11.89 17.49 13.91
N THR A 735 12.68 17.28 12.87
CA THR A 735 14.04 16.77 12.91
C THR A 735 14.77 17.13 14.20
N GLY A 736 15.21 16.12 14.95
CA GLY A 736 16.26 16.28 15.96
C GLY A 736 17.56 16.62 15.27
N THR A 737 17.80 17.91 15.05
CA THR A 737 19.13 18.50 14.88
C THR A 737 19.12 19.83 15.61
N THR A 738 19.35 19.79 16.93
CA THR A 738 19.99 20.90 17.61
C THR A 738 21.48 20.81 17.31
N ARG A 739 21.89 21.46 16.23
CA ARG A 739 23.27 21.95 16.12
C ARG A 739 23.20 23.36 15.58
N ASN A 740 23.77 24.27 16.35
CA ASN A 740 23.85 25.70 16.14
C ASN A 740 24.33 26.00 14.72
N ASP A 741 23.54 26.78 13.97
CA ASP A 741 24.08 27.58 12.88
C ASP A 741 23.31 28.89 12.76
N HIS A 742 24.07 29.97 12.92
CA HIS A 742 23.67 31.35 12.69
C HIS A 742 23.50 31.56 11.18
N GLY A 743 22.36 32.12 10.77
CA GLY A 743 22.17 32.61 9.40
C GLY A 743 21.09 31.91 8.59
N ARG A 744 19.84 31.92 9.05
CA ARG A 744 18.69 31.83 8.14
C ARG A 744 17.50 32.61 8.71
N LYS A 745 16.96 33.51 7.90
CA LYS A 745 15.90 34.48 8.22
C LYS A 745 14.76 33.84 9.03
N LYS A 746 14.46 34.42 10.20
CA LYS A 746 13.27 34.16 11.02
C LYS A 746 11.98 34.46 10.21
N GLY A 747 11.53 33.48 9.42
CA GLY A 747 10.23 33.45 8.76
C GLY A 747 9.14 32.89 9.67
N THR A 748 8.71 33.70 10.63
CA THR A 748 7.34 33.81 11.16
C THR A 748 6.58 32.55 11.64
N GLY A 749 6.97 32.02 12.80
CA GLY A 749 6.01 31.37 13.73
C GLY A 749 4.81 32.29 14.07
N THR A 750 4.95 33.60 13.87
CA THR A 750 3.89 34.62 13.96
C THR A 750 2.80 34.49 12.89
N THR A 751 3.10 34.07 11.65
CA THR A 751 2.11 34.03 10.55
C THR A 751 1.13 32.85 10.62
N ARG A 752 1.51 31.73 11.25
CA ARG A 752 0.66 30.53 11.35
C ARG A 752 -0.34 30.66 12.50
N ASN A 753 0.08 31.23 13.63
CA ASN A 753 -0.77 31.58 14.77
C ASN A 753 -1.76 32.71 14.46
N ASP A 754 -1.43 33.60 13.52
CA ASP A 754 -2.31 34.70 13.08
C ASP A 754 -3.53 34.21 12.28
N ARG A 755 -3.48 33.01 11.69
CA ARG A 755 -4.59 32.44 10.88
C ARG A 755 -5.77 32.01 11.74
N GLY A 756 -5.51 31.27 12.82
CA GLY A 756 -6.52 30.88 13.80
C GLY A 756 -7.16 32.10 14.46
N ARG A 757 -6.34 33.11 14.79
CA ARG A 757 -6.78 34.40 15.31
C ARG A 757 -7.71 35.14 14.34
N LYS A 758 -7.35 35.25 13.06
CA LYS A 758 -8.19 35.88 12.02
C LYS A 758 -9.53 35.17 11.84
N MET A 759 -9.54 33.83 11.89
CA MET A 759 -10.79 33.05 11.84
C MET A 759 -11.64 33.33 13.07
N MET A 760 -11.05 33.27 14.26
CA MET A 760 -11.77 33.54 15.49
C MET A 760 -12.35 34.96 15.49
N ASN A 761 -11.57 35.97 15.12
CA ASN A 761 -12.07 37.35 14.94
C ASN A 761 -13.25 37.44 13.98
N THR A 762 -13.29 36.60 12.94
CA THR A 762 -14.41 36.55 11.99
C THR A 762 -15.66 35.96 12.62
N LEU A 763 -15.51 34.89 13.42
CA LEU A 763 -16.62 34.26 14.14
C LEU A 763 -17.16 35.16 15.26
N LEU A 764 -16.28 35.87 15.97
CA LEU A 764 -16.64 36.75 17.09
C LEU A 764 -17.47 37.98 16.66
N LYS A 765 -17.42 38.39 15.39
CA LYS A 765 -18.36 39.40 14.86
C LYS A 765 -19.82 38.98 15.00
N PHE A 766 -20.07 37.68 15.15
CA PHE A 766 -21.40 37.10 15.31
C PHE A 766 -21.63 36.56 16.73
N SER A 767 -20.79 36.91 17.71
CA SER A 767 -20.84 36.35 19.08
C SER A 767 -22.22 36.50 19.75
N GLY A 768 -22.90 37.63 19.49
CA GLY A 768 -24.26 37.93 19.97
C GLY A 768 -25.33 36.92 19.53
N ARG A 769 -25.04 36.13 18.48
CA ARG A 769 -25.97 35.16 17.88
C ARG A 769 -25.50 33.71 18.05
N LEU A 770 -24.35 33.45 18.66
CA LEU A 770 -23.85 32.08 18.84
C LEU A 770 -24.68 31.37 19.92
N LYS A 771 -25.36 30.29 19.53
CA LYS A 771 -26.13 29.41 20.40
C LYS A 771 -25.30 28.19 20.83
N GLU A 772 -24.51 27.65 19.91
CA GLU A 772 -23.67 26.47 20.13
C GLU A 772 -22.28 26.72 19.55
N LEU A 773 -21.24 26.46 20.34
CA LEU A 773 -19.86 26.63 19.92
C LEU A 773 -19.02 25.43 20.33
N ILE A 774 -18.46 24.74 19.34
CA ILE A 774 -17.52 23.63 19.53
C ILE A 774 -16.16 24.07 19.01
N PHE A 775 -15.12 24.00 19.84
CA PHE A 775 -13.75 24.30 19.46
C PHE A 775 -12.87 23.08 19.65
N THR A 776 -12.09 22.71 18.64
CA THR A 776 -11.14 21.60 18.70
C THR A 776 -9.78 22.04 18.15
N GLY A 777 -8.69 21.90 18.90
CA GLY A 777 -7.38 22.38 18.46
C GLY A 777 -6.23 22.02 19.41
N SER A 778 -5.01 22.51 19.13
CA SER A 778 -3.90 22.45 20.08
C SER A 778 -4.07 23.46 21.22
N PHE A 779 -3.38 23.26 22.34
CA PHE A 779 -3.41 24.16 23.50
C PHE A 779 -3.11 25.61 23.10
N GLY A 780 -2.10 25.84 22.25
CA GLY A 780 -1.76 27.17 21.75
C GLY A 780 -2.83 27.82 20.86
N ALA A 781 -3.65 27.02 20.17
CA ALA A 781 -4.80 27.54 19.43
C ALA A 781 -5.95 27.92 20.37
N ILE A 782 -6.14 27.14 21.44
CA ILE A 782 -7.16 27.38 22.47
C ILE A 782 -6.79 28.60 23.32
N SER A 783 -5.52 28.85 23.61
CA SER A 783 -5.08 30.04 24.38
C SER A 783 -5.39 31.39 23.75
N TYR A 784 -5.77 31.42 22.47
CA TYR A 784 -6.30 32.64 21.89
C TYR A 784 -7.69 32.98 22.41
N LEU A 785 -8.47 32.00 22.88
CA LEU A 785 -9.81 32.24 23.42
C LEU A 785 -9.79 33.26 24.57
N ASP A 786 -8.77 33.23 25.43
CA ASP A 786 -8.58 34.20 26.51
C ASP A 786 -8.26 35.63 26.04
N THR A 787 -7.82 35.82 24.79
CA THR A 787 -7.53 37.17 24.25
C THR A 787 -8.80 37.94 23.85
N PHE A 788 -9.97 37.33 23.95
CA PHE A 788 -11.25 37.87 23.49
C PHE A 788 -12.17 38.31 24.63
N THR A 789 -11.62 39.00 25.62
CA THR A 789 -12.34 39.50 26.81
C THR A 789 -13.39 40.60 26.52
N SER A 790 -13.61 40.99 25.26
CA SER A 790 -14.59 41.99 24.85
C SER A 790 -15.83 41.40 24.16
N ALA A 791 -15.87 40.08 23.89
CA ALA A 791 -16.91 39.46 23.09
C ALA A 791 -18.02 38.83 23.95
N ASN A 792 -19.21 39.41 23.98
CA ASN A 792 -20.33 38.86 24.74
C ASN A 792 -21.04 37.70 24.00
N PHE A 793 -21.45 36.66 24.72
CA PHE A 793 -22.17 35.48 24.22
C PHE A 793 -23.54 35.32 24.93
N PRO A 794 -24.47 36.26 24.70
CA PRO A 794 -25.71 36.38 25.47
C PRO A 794 -26.69 35.21 25.31
N ILE A 795 -26.59 34.46 24.21
CA ILE A 795 -27.51 33.34 23.90
C ILE A 795 -26.80 31.98 23.82
N LEU A 796 -25.50 31.91 24.17
CA LEU A 796 -24.70 30.70 24.04
C LEU A 796 -25.11 29.67 25.09
N ASN A 797 -25.77 28.62 24.63
CA ASN A 797 -26.34 27.56 25.45
C ASN A 797 -25.37 26.36 25.57
N MET A 798 -24.58 26.10 24.54
CA MET A 798 -23.61 25.01 24.51
C MET A 798 -22.22 25.49 24.16
N PHE A 799 -21.25 25.12 25.00
CA PHE A 799 -19.84 25.37 24.77
C PHE A 799 -19.03 24.10 25.00
N CYS A 800 -18.27 23.68 23.98
CA CYS A 800 -17.41 22.51 24.05
C CYS A 800 -16.00 22.86 23.56
N ILE A 801 -14.98 22.54 24.36
CA ILE A 801 -13.58 22.69 23.99
C ILE A 801 -12.88 21.32 24.05
N GLN A 802 -12.15 21.00 23.00
CA GLN A 802 -11.36 19.79 22.91
C GLN A 802 -9.91 20.08 22.48
N SER A 803 -8.95 19.78 23.37
CA SER A 803 -7.53 19.75 23.02
C SER A 803 -7.17 18.47 22.27
N ARG A 804 -6.35 18.59 21.21
CA ARG A 804 -5.83 17.48 20.40
C ARG A 804 -4.34 17.18 20.64
N ASP A 805 -3.70 17.84 21.60
CA ASP A 805 -2.29 17.61 21.88
C ASP A 805 -2.03 16.21 22.48
N SER A 806 -0.89 15.61 22.13
CA SER A 806 -0.47 14.31 22.69
C SER A 806 0.10 14.49 24.11
N TYR A 807 -0.09 13.49 24.98
CA TYR A 807 0.33 13.50 26.39
C TYR A 807 1.79 13.97 26.62
N SER A 808 2.71 13.64 25.71
CA SER A 808 4.12 14.05 25.76
C SER A 808 4.37 15.56 25.63
N HIS A 809 3.47 16.31 24.98
CA HIS A 809 3.60 17.76 24.84
C HIS A 809 3.00 18.52 26.03
N VAL A 810 2.02 17.92 26.72
CA VAL A 810 1.35 18.48 27.91
C VAL A 810 2.25 18.42 29.15
N LEU A 811 3.13 17.41 29.25
CA LEU A 811 4.11 17.27 30.35
C LEU A 811 5.15 18.41 30.42
N ASN A 812 5.50 19.02 29.27
CA ASN A 812 6.53 20.07 29.18
C ASN A 812 5.98 21.49 29.37
N SER A 813 4.66 21.66 29.43
CA SER A 813 4.03 22.97 29.61
C SER A 813 3.61 23.13 31.07
N HIS A 814 4.48 23.71 31.90
CA HIS A 814 4.08 24.26 33.20
C HIS A 814 3.13 25.43 32.97
N VAL A 815 1.84 25.16 32.72
CA VAL A 815 0.84 26.21 32.53
C VAL A 815 -0.10 26.22 33.72
N ALA A 816 -0.06 27.32 34.46
CA ALA A 816 -0.76 27.50 35.72
C ALA A 816 -2.25 27.87 35.60
N LYS A 817 -2.83 27.99 34.39
CA LYS A 817 -4.24 28.42 34.19
C LYS A 817 -4.87 27.88 32.89
N LEU A 818 -6.18 27.58 32.92
CA LEU A 818 -6.96 27.17 31.75
C LEU A 818 -7.12 28.33 30.71
N PRO A 819 -6.85 28.07 29.42
CA PRO A 819 -6.75 29.08 28.34
C PRO A 819 -8.06 29.72 27.84
N PHE A 820 -9.13 29.62 28.61
CA PHE A 820 -10.47 30.13 28.28
C PHE A 820 -11.22 30.66 29.51
N THR A 821 -10.55 30.79 30.66
CA THR A 821 -11.17 31.18 31.94
C THR A 821 -11.89 32.51 31.88
N SER A 822 -11.34 33.49 31.15
CA SER A 822 -11.94 34.81 31.03
C SER A 822 -13.13 34.85 30.06
N LEU A 823 -13.22 33.88 29.15
CA LEU A 823 -14.29 33.79 28.14
C LEU A 823 -15.60 33.25 28.74
N VAL A 824 -15.52 32.28 29.66
CA VAL A 824 -16.72 31.64 30.22
C VAL A 824 -17.59 32.60 31.03
N ARG A 825 -16.99 33.63 31.65
CA ARG A 825 -17.72 34.72 32.33
C ARG A 825 -18.71 35.46 31.42
N GLN A 826 -18.51 35.39 30.12
CA GLN A 826 -19.29 36.09 29.10
C GLN A 826 -20.42 35.22 28.52
N MET A 827 -20.73 34.09 29.17
CA MET A 827 -21.72 33.10 28.75
C MET A 827 -22.82 32.93 29.82
N PRO A 828 -23.69 33.93 30.05
CA PRO A 828 -24.60 33.97 31.19
C PRO A 828 -25.71 32.90 31.17
N VAL A 829 -26.03 32.35 29.99
CA VAL A 829 -27.12 31.38 29.80
C VAL A 829 -26.63 29.97 29.45
N LEU A 830 -25.34 29.69 29.69
CA LEU A 830 -24.72 28.41 29.37
C LEU A 830 -25.40 27.28 30.14
N ARG A 831 -25.91 26.25 29.44
CA ARG A 831 -26.49 25.06 30.06
C ARG A 831 -25.68 23.79 29.81
N LYS A 832 -24.82 23.78 28.78
CA LYS A 832 -24.02 22.62 28.42
C LYS A 832 -22.55 23.00 28.29
N LEU A 833 -21.71 22.39 29.12
CA LEU A 833 -20.26 22.63 29.13
C LEU A 833 -19.50 21.32 28.92
N GLY A 834 -18.65 21.27 27.90
CA GLY A 834 -17.75 20.15 27.63
C GLY A 834 -16.29 20.59 27.58
N ILE A 835 -15.44 20.00 28.42
CA ILE A 835 -13.99 20.25 28.43
C ILE A 835 -13.27 18.92 28.26
N HIS A 836 -12.49 18.80 27.19
CA HIS A 836 -11.83 17.56 26.81
C HIS A 836 -10.34 17.80 26.51
N GLY A 837 -9.47 16.89 26.94
CA GLY A 837 -8.07 16.88 26.51
C GLY A 837 -7.11 17.75 27.32
N PHE A 838 -7.51 18.19 28.52
CA PHE A 838 -6.67 18.99 29.43
C PHE A 838 -6.16 18.13 30.59
N LYS A 839 -5.04 18.55 31.21
CA LYS A 839 -4.50 17.93 32.41
C LYS A 839 -5.36 18.32 33.62
N HIS A 840 -5.70 17.37 34.48
CA HIS A 840 -6.62 17.59 35.62
C HIS A 840 -5.92 17.88 36.97
N ASP A 841 -4.59 17.84 37.07
CA ASP A 841 -3.86 17.99 38.35
C ASP A 841 -3.69 19.46 38.85
N CYS A 842 -4.66 20.35 38.67
CA CYS A 842 -4.39 21.78 38.89
C CYS A 842 -5.40 22.59 39.70
N GLY A 843 -6.54 22.05 40.14
CA GLY A 843 -7.51 22.87 40.90
C GLY A 843 -8.05 24.06 40.09
N GLN A 844 -8.02 23.96 38.76
CA GLN A 844 -8.28 25.07 37.84
C GLN A 844 -9.73 25.15 37.38
N TYR A 845 -10.51 24.06 37.47
CA TYR A 845 -11.92 24.11 37.06
C TYR A 845 -12.75 24.92 38.06
N GLY A 846 -12.48 24.81 39.36
CA GLY A 846 -13.13 25.63 40.40
C GLY A 846 -12.84 27.13 40.29
N GLN A 847 -11.83 27.53 39.51
CA GLN A 847 -11.48 28.93 39.26
C GLN A 847 -12.23 29.53 38.06
N LEU A 848 -13.08 28.75 37.38
CA LEU A 848 -13.91 29.25 36.29
C LEU A 848 -15.04 30.11 36.88
N GLU A 849 -15.03 31.41 36.57
CA GLU A 849 -16.07 32.38 36.94
C GLU A 849 -17.34 32.20 36.09
N LEU A 850 -18.04 31.06 36.25
CA LEU A 850 -19.31 30.76 35.57
C LEU A 850 -20.47 30.55 36.53
N ASP A 851 -21.69 30.75 36.04
CA ASP A 851 -22.90 30.39 36.77
C ASP A 851 -23.16 28.88 36.66
N TRP A 852 -22.47 28.12 37.51
CA TRP A 852 -22.62 26.67 37.64
C TRP A 852 -24.09 26.24 37.86
N GLY A 853 -24.92 27.10 38.46
CA GLY A 853 -26.31 26.81 38.76
C GLY A 853 -27.21 26.62 37.53
N ASN A 854 -26.81 27.16 36.38
CA ASN A 854 -27.54 27.04 35.12
C ASN A 854 -27.19 25.80 34.29
N LEU A 855 -26.14 25.05 34.65
CA LEU A 855 -25.70 23.90 33.89
C LEU A 855 -26.65 22.70 34.06
N THR A 856 -27.07 22.17 32.91
CA THR A 856 -27.84 20.92 32.76
C THR A 856 -26.98 19.77 32.28
N GLU A 857 -25.84 20.05 31.63
CA GLU A 857 -24.91 19.02 31.15
C GLU A 857 -23.45 19.45 31.35
N LEU A 858 -22.66 18.58 31.97
CA LEU A 858 -21.24 18.80 32.24
C LEU A 858 -20.43 17.57 31.81
N THR A 859 -19.43 17.79 30.94
CA THR A 859 -18.47 16.76 30.55
C THR A 859 -17.04 17.22 30.78
N LEU A 860 -16.26 16.46 31.56
CA LEU A 860 -14.85 16.72 31.87
C LEU A 860 -14.01 15.48 31.56
N GLN A 861 -13.24 15.48 30.47
CA GLN A 861 -12.45 14.32 30.04
C GLN A 861 -10.96 14.61 29.88
N PRO A 862 -10.06 13.76 30.41
CA PRO A 862 -8.62 13.95 30.29
C PRO A 862 -8.12 13.75 28.85
N ALA A 863 -6.88 14.19 28.60
CA ALA A 863 -6.16 13.86 27.37
C ALA A 863 -6.00 12.34 27.18
N ARG A 864 -6.02 11.90 25.91
CA ARG A 864 -5.81 10.47 25.58
C ARG A 864 -4.40 10.04 25.99
N GLY A 865 -4.32 9.11 26.95
CA GLY A 865 -3.07 8.56 27.46
C GLY A 865 -2.55 9.22 28.73
N ASP A 866 -3.25 10.25 29.23
CA ASP A 866 -2.97 10.89 30.50
C ASP A 866 -3.48 10.04 31.68
N ARG A 867 -2.70 10.00 32.77
CA ARG A 867 -3.07 9.40 34.07
C ARG A 867 -3.56 10.46 35.06
N ALA A 868 -3.40 11.76 34.79
CA ALA A 868 -3.92 12.84 35.63
C ALA A 868 -5.45 12.80 35.67
N THR A 869 -6.00 12.67 36.86
CA THR A 869 -7.43 12.53 37.09
C THR A 869 -7.95 13.62 38.01
N LEU A 870 -9.22 13.98 37.86
CA LEU A 870 -9.87 14.93 38.77
C LEU A 870 -9.83 14.39 40.21
N SER A 871 -9.32 15.19 41.15
CA SER A 871 -9.37 14.86 42.57
C SER A 871 -10.79 15.06 43.13
N SER A 872 -11.12 14.35 44.22
CA SER A 872 -12.38 14.55 44.94
C SER A 872 -12.53 15.99 45.46
N GLU A 873 -11.41 16.62 45.86
CA GLU A 873 -11.35 18.01 46.33
C GLU A 873 -11.69 19.03 45.24
N GLU A 874 -11.51 18.71 43.95
CA GLU A 874 -11.79 19.63 42.84
C GLU A 874 -13.21 19.47 42.28
N ILE A 875 -13.70 18.23 42.13
CA ILE A 875 -15.00 17.98 41.48
C ILE A 875 -16.20 18.16 42.44
N LEU A 876 -16.06 17.83 43.73
CA LEU A 876 -17.18 17.91 44.68
C LEU A 876 -17.70 19.34 44.89
N PRO A 877 -16.84 20.38 45.04
CA PRO A 877 -17.31 21.77 45.12
C PRO A 877 -18.06 22.22 43.86
N ILE A 878 -17.59 21.79 42.68
CA ILE A 878 -18.25 22.10 41.40
C ILE A 878 -19.64 21.47 41.37
N LEU A 879 -19.76 20.19 41.73
CA LEU A 879 -21.04 19.48 41.73
C LEU A 879 -22.03 20.09 42.72
N ALA A 880 -21.55 20.52 43.90
CA ALA A 880 -22.38 21.21 44.90
C ALA A 880 -22.98 22.52 44.38
N CYS A 881 -22.34 23.18 43.42
CA CYS A 881 -22.83 24.38 42.76
C CYS A 881 -23.68 24.13 41.50
N THR A 882 -24.01 22.87 41.17
CA THR A 882 -24.76 22.48 39.95
C THR A 882 -26.09 21.75 40.25
N PRO A 883 -27.07 22.38 40.92
CA PRO A 883 -28.31 21.71 41.35
C PRO A 883 -29.21 21.23 40.20
N ARG A 884 -29.10 21.83 39.00
CA ARG A 884 -29.92 21.52 37.81
C ARG A 884 -29.26 20.53 36.85
N LEU A 885 -28.17 19.88 37.29
CA LEU A 885 -27.37 19.02 36.42
C LEU A 885 -28.14 17.73 36.12
N GLN A 886 -28.48 17.53 34.84
CA GLN A 886 -29.20 16.35 34.35
C GLN A 886 -28.24 15.30 33.79
N ARG A 887 -27.13 15.73 33.19
CA ARG A 887 -26.15 14.82 32.59
C ARG A 887 -24.73 15.15 33.00
N LEU A 888 -24.02 14.17 33.54
CA LEU A 888 -22.66 14.34 34.03
C LEU A 888 -21.75 13.26 33.46
N ARG A 889 -20.59 13.66 32.93
CA ARG A 889 -19.55 12.72 32.48
C ARG A 889 -18.16 13.18 32.90
N PHE A 890 -17.45 12.38 33.69
CA PHE A 890 -16.07 12.70 34.08
C PHE A 890 -15.18 11.46 34.26
N SER A 891 -13.88 11.68 34.48
CA SER A 891 -12.91 10.60 34.74
C SER A 891 -12.14 10.86 36.04
N VAL A 892 -11.94 9.81 36.84
CA VAL A 892 -11.34 9.85 38.19
C VAL A 892 -10.42 8.64 38.42
N GLU A 893 -9.33 8.78 39.18
CA GLU A 893 -8.48 7.68 39.62
C GLU A 893 -8.94 7.17 40.99
N ILE A 894 -9.11 5.85 41.13
CA ILE A 894 -9.69 5.24 42.33
C ILE A 894 -8.80 5.49 43.57
N SER A 895 -7.47 5.50 43.41
CA SER A 895 -6.53 5.69 44.52
C SER A 895 -6.57 7.10 45.13
N ASN A 896 -7.07 8.10 44.40
CA ASN A 896 -7.14 9.50 44.85
C ASN A 896 -8.52 9.85 45.45
N TRP A 897 -9.40 8.87 45.60
CA TRP A 897 -10.77 9.05 46.10
C TRP A 897 -10.93 8.40 47.48
N GLU A 898 -10.17 8.87 48.48
CA GLU A 898 -10.33 8.45 49.89
C GLU A 898 -11.32 9.37 50.63
N PRO A 899 -12.23 8.81 51.47
CA PRO A 899 -13.25 9.56 52.18
C PRO A 899 -12.69 10.21 53.44
N ASN A 900 -11.82 11.21 53.31
CA ASN A 900 -11.44 12.05 54.44
C ASN A 900 -12.46 13.19 54.59
N GLY A 901 -13.61 12.88 55.19
CA GLY A 901 -14.55 13.88 55.73
C GLY A 901 -15.28 14.77 54.71
N ASN A 902 -15.34 14.42 53.43
CA ASN A 902 -15.97 15.25 52.40
C ASN A 902 -17.53 15.16 52.41
N PRO A 903 -18.23 16.28 52.14
CA PRO A 903 -19.69 16.38 52.23
C PRO A 903 -20.42 15.60 51.12
N ALA A 904 -21.54 14.97 51.45
CA ALA A 904 -22.43 14.36 50.46
C ALA A 904 -23.05 15.44 49.57
N VAL A 905 -22.87 15.32 48.24
CA VAL A 905 -23.42 16.26 47.25
C VAL A 905 -24.73 15.69 46.69
N HIS A 906 -25.82 16.44 46.84
CA HIS A 906 -27.14 16.05 46.35
C HIS A 906 -27.42 16.67 44.97
N LEU A 907 -27.70 15.83 43.96
CA LEU A 907 -27.96 16.26 42.58
C LEU A 907 -29.40 15.86 42.16
N PRO A 908 -30.42 16.68 42.51
CA PRO A 908 -31.83 16.30 42.46
C PRO A 908 -32.38 16.08 41.04
N GLU A 909 -31.78 16.71 40.03
CA GLU A 909 -32.23 16.64 38.63
C GLU A 909 -31.40 15.66 37.78
N MET A 910 -30.49 14.88 38.40
CA MET A 910 -29.58 13.99 37.68
C MET A 910 -30.35 12.86 36.98
N GLN A 911 -30.17 12.75 35.66
CA GLN A 911 -30.78 11.71 34.82
C GLN A 911 -29.74 10.71 34.29
N GLU A 912 -28.53 11.18 33.99
CA GLU A 912 -27.46 10.33 33.45
C GLU A 912 -26.10 10.73 34.03
N MET A 913 -25.49 9.83 34.79
CA MET A 913 -24.13 10.03 35.32
C MET A 913 -23.20 8.93 34.80
N ARG A 914 -22.14 9.33 34.09
CA ARG A 914 -21.08 8.42 33.61
C ARG A 914 -19.74 8.77 34.23
N VAL A 915 -19.23 7.85 35.03
CA VAL A 915 -17.92 7.99 35.68
C VAL A 915 -16.96 6.98 35.07
N ILE A 916 -15.83 7.47 34.57
CA ILE A 916 -14.75 6.64 34.04
C ILE A 916 -13.69 6.51 35.13
N PHE A 917 -13.56 5.32 35.70
CA PHE A 917 -12.52 5.05 36.69
C PHE A 917 -11.25 4.58 35.99
N ILE A 918 -10.14 5.24 36.30
CA ILE A 918 -8.80 4.90 35.81
C ILE A 918 -8.10 4.12 36.92
N THR A 919 -7.68 2.88 36.64
CA THR A 919 -6.88 2.04 37.55
C THR A 919 -5.55 1.67 36.90
N ASP A 920 -4.58 1.22 37.69
CA ASP A 920 -3.29 0.69 37.18
C ASP A 920 -3.46 -0.45 36.15
N SER A 921 -4.61 -1.14 36.14
CA SER A 921 -4.94 -2.29 35.29
C SER A 921 -5.82 -1.96 34.06
N GLY A 922 -6.31 -0.72 33.89
CA GLY A 922 -7.12 -0.32 32.73
C GLY A 922 -8.23 0.68 33.04
N LYS A 923 -9.03 1.03 32.02
CA LYS A 923 -10.21 1.90 32.17
C LYS A 923 -11.46 1.06 32.40
N ALA A 924 -12.14 1.25 33.51
CA ALA A 924 -13.45 0.66 33.78
C ALA A 924 -14.54 1.74 33.65
N PHE A 925 -15.60 1.45 32.89
CA PHE A 925 -16.71 2.38 32.72
C PHE A 925 -17.83 1.97 33.67
N PHE A 926 -18.36 2.93 34.44
CA PHE A 926 -19.53 2.70 35.26
C PHE A 926 -20.60 3.73 34.88
N GLU A 927 -21.81 3.24 34.60
CA GLU A 927 -22.96 4.03 34.20
C GLU A 927 -23.98 3.97 35.34
N CYS A 928 -24.31 5.13 35.92
CA CYS A 928 -25.38 5.22 36.92
C CYS A 928 -26.73 5.07 36.21
N VAL A 929 -27.55 4.14 36.66
CA VAL A 929 -28.86 3.83 36.05
C VAL A 929 -30.03 4.30 36.92
N ASP A 930 -29.82 4.43 38.24
CA ASP A 930 -30.77 5.02 39.19
C ASP A 930 -30.02 5.57 40.43
N ASP A 931 -30.72 6.26 41.34
CA ASP A 931 -30.18 6.87 42.58
C ASP A 931 -29.41 5.89 43.50
N THR A 932 -29.38 4.59 43.18
CA THR A 932 -28.76 3.54 43.98
C THR A 932 -27.95 2.50 43.19
N LYS A 933 -27.79 2.63 41.86
CA LYS A 933 -27.16 1.59 41.03
C LYS A 933 -26.21 2.11 39.96
N PHE A 934 -24.99 1.57 39.98
CA PHE A 934 -23.98 1.71 38.94
C PHE A 934 -23.79 0.39 38.18
N ILE A 935 -23.89 0.40 36.85
CA ILE A 935 -23.58 -0.74 35.98
C ILE A 935 -22.15 -0.61 35.47
N ALA A 936 -21.29 -1.58 35.80
CA ALA A 936 -19.95 -1.69 35.25
C ALA A 936 -19.99 -2.25 33.82
N ARG A 937 -19.44 -1.53 32.83
CA ARG A 937 -19.20 -2.00 31.47
C ARG A 937 -17.70 -2.03 31.21
N MET A 938 -17.09 -3.22 31.26
CA MET A 938 -15.70 -3.40 30.83
C MET A 938 -15.65 -3.72 29.33
N PRO A 939 -14.69 -3.18 28.56
CA PRO A 939 -14.41 -3.70 27.22
C PRO A 939 -13.90 -5.15 27.38
N PHE A 940 -14.62 -6.10 26.80
CA PHE A 940 -14.37 -7.54 26.92
C PHE A 940 -12.88 -7.89 26.70
N THR A 941 -12.20 -8.31 27.76
CA THR A 941 -11.02 -9.18 27.72
C THR A 941 -11.32 -10.37 28.61
N GLY A 942 -11.30 -11.58 28.03
CA GLY A 942 -11.86 -12.81 28.60
C GLY A 942 -11.11 -13.40 29.79
N SER A 943 -11.18 -12.76 30.95
CA SER A 943 -10.81 -13.36 32.24
C SER A 943 -11.88 -13.08 33.29
N LYS A 944 -12.36 -14.14 33.95
CA LYS A 944 -13.41 -14.12 34.99
C LYS A 944 -13.09 -13.15 36.14
N PRO A 945 -14.11 -12.53 36.77
CA PRO A 945 -13.90 -11.59 37.87
C PRO A 945 -13.66 -12.31 39.21
N GLN A 946 -12.68 -11.83 39.97
CA GLN A 946 -12.58 -12.06 41.41
C GLN A 946 -13.27 -10.90 42.15
N ALA A 947 -14.17 -11.27 43.06
CA ALA A 947 -14.79 -10.46 44.11
C ALA A 947 -15.58 -9.20 43.66
N SER A 948 -16.90 -9.37 43.61
CA SER A 948 -17.88 -8.31 43.80
C SER A 948 -17.72 -7.69 45.20
N ARG A 949 -17.00 -6.56 45.31
CA ARG A 949 -17.31 -5.59 46.36
C ARG A 949 -18.52 -4.81 45.86
N ASN A 950 -19.64 -4.90 46.58
CA ASN A 950 -20.75 -3.97 46.39
C ASN A 950 -20.26 -2.60 46.88
N TRP A 951 -19.97 -1.70 45.94
CA TRP A 951 -19.70 -0.30 46.24
C TRP A 951 -21.06 0.40 46.28
N ARG A 952 -21.45 0.87 47.46
CA ARG A 952 -22.62 1.73 47.66
C ARG A 952 -22.29 3.16 47.29
#